data_AF-A0A7K6ALC7-F1
#
_entry.id   AF-A0A7K6ALC7-F1
#
_cell.length_a   1.000
_cell.length_b   1.000
_cell.length_c   1.000
_cell.angle_alpha   90.00
_cell.angle_beta   90.00
_cell.angle_gamma   90.00
#
_symmetry.space_group_name_H-M   'P 1'
#
loop_
_entity.id
_entity.type
_entity.pdbx_description
1 polymer ?
#
loop_
_entity_poly.entity_id
_entity_poly.type
_entity_poly.pdbx_seq_one_letter_code
_entity_poly.pdbx_strand_id
1 'polypeptide(L)'
;VCRPGFFKASPHSPSCSKCPPHSYTLDEASTSCLCEEHYFRKESDPPTMACTRPPSAPRSAISNVNETSVFLEWIPPADTGGRKDVSYYIACKKCSSHLGLCEACGGHVRYLPQQTGLKNTSVMMVDLLAHTNYTFEIEAVNGVSDQNPGARQFVSVNVTTNQAAPSPVSSVKKGKITKNSISLSWQEPDRPNGIILEYEIKYFEKDQEMSYTIIKSKETTITADGLKPGSVYVFQIRARTAAGYGGFSRRFEFETSPVLAASSDQSQIPIIVVSVTVGVILLAVVIGFLLSGRRCGYSKAKQDPEEEKMHFHNGHIKLPGVRTYIDPHTYEDPNQAVHEFAKEIEASCITIERVIGAGEFGEVCSGRLKLQGKREFPVAIKTLKVGYTEKQRRDFLGEASIMGQFDHPNIIHLEGVVTKSKPVMIVTEYMENGSLDTFLKKNDGQFTVIQLVGMLRGIASGMKYLSDMGYVHRDLAARNILINSNLVCKVSDFGLSRVLEDDPEAAYTTRGGKIPIRWTAPEAIAFRKFTSASDVWSYGIVMWEVMSYGERPYWEMTNQDVIKAVEEGYRLPSPMDCPAALYQLMLDCWQKDRNSRPKFDEIVSMLDKLIRNPSSLKTLVNASSRVSNLLVEHSPVGSSAYRSVGEWLEAIKMGRYTEIFMENGYSSMDSVAQVTLEDLRRLGVTLVGHQKKIMNSLQEMKVQLVNGMVP
;
A
#
# COMPACT_ATOMS: atom_id res chain seq x y z
N VAL A 1 9.74 39.88 61.39
CA VAL A 1 8.64 38.90 61.42
C VAL A 1 7.88 39.03 60.11
N CYS A 2 7.61 37.91 59.41
CA CYS A 2 6.85 37.96 58.17
C CYS A 2 5.35 38.00 58.49
N ARG A 3 4.62 38.91 57.84
CA ARG A 3 3.16 38.99 57.95
C ARG A 3 2.48 37.83 57.21
N PRO A 4 1.20 37.52 57.48
CA PRO A 4 0.45 36.50 56.75
C PRO A 4 0.54 36.68 55.23
N GLY A 5 0.62 35.57 54.50
CA GLY A 5 0.89 35.55 53.05
C GLY A 5 2.36 35.78 52.66
N PHE A 6 3.27 35.94 53.62
CA PHE A 6 4.72 36.04 53.38
C PHE A 6 5.48 35.04 54.26
N PHE A 7 6.57 34.50 53.74
CA PHE A 7 7.37 33.46 54.41
C PHE A 7 8.88 33.78 54.36
N LYS A 8 9.65 33.11 55.23
CA LYS A 8 11.12 33.20 55.27
C LYS A 8 11.74 31.79 55.32
N ALA A 9 12.24 31.32 54.19
CA ALA A 9 12.79 29.96 54.04
C ALA A 9 14.06 29.69 54.86
N SER A 10 14.86 30.73 55.14
CA SER A 10 16.10 30.62 55.92
C SER A 10 16.26 31.81 56.86
N PRO A 11 16.77 31.60 58.10
CA PRO A 11 17.03 32.68 59.05
C PRO A 11 17.91 33.80 58.49
N HIS A 12 18.80 33.45 57.55
CA HIS A 12 19.79 34.34 56.91
C HIS A 12 19.22 35.19 55.76
N SER A 13 17.97 34.95 55.33
CA SER A 13 17.37 35.75 54.27
C SER A 13 17.13 37.20 54.74
N PRO A 14 17.47 38.23 53.94
CA PRO A 14 17.38 39.63 54.37
C PRO A 14 15.94 40.17 54.43
N SER A 15 14.99 39.56 53.71
CA SER A 15 13.60 39.99 53.64
C SER A 15 12.62 38.81 53.54
N CYS A 16 11.34 39.08 53.84
CA CYS A 16 10.25 38.13 53.67
C CYS A 16 9.80 38.05 52.20
N SER A 17 9.63 36.85 51.69
CA SER A 17 9.13 36.60 50.33
C SER A 17 7.61 36.40 50.36
N LYS A 18 6.89 36.85 49.34
CA LYS A 18 5.46 36.54 49.19
C LYS A 18 5.31 35.04 48.92
N CYS A 19 4.24 34.42 49.42
CA CYS A 19 3.94 33.03 49.06
C CYS A 19 3.86 32.87 47.53
N PRO A 20 4.50 31.83 46.98
CA PRO A 20 4.42 31.53 45.55
C PRO A 20 2.99 31.22 45.10
N PRO A 21 2.69 31.28 43.78
CA PRO A 21 1.38 30.92 43.26
C PRO A 21 0.88 29.56 43.76
N HIS A 22 -0.42 29.47 43.99
CA HIS A 22 -1.12 28.28 44.51
C HIS A 22 -0.67 27.83 45.91
N SER A 23 -0.20 28.78 46.73
CA SER A 23 0.19 28.51 48.11
C SER A 23 -0.12 29.67 49.03
N TYR A 24 -0.36 29.37 50.31
CA TYR A 24 -0.76 30.35 51.31
C TYR A 24 -0.13 30.05 52.69
N THR A 25 -0.14 31.07 53.55
CA THR A 25 0.11 30.92 54.99
C THR A 25 -0.72 31.95 55.74
N LEU A 26 -1.30 31.54 56.87
CA LEU A 26 -2.13 32.39 57.73
C LEU A 26 -1.37 32.89 58.96
N ASP A 27 -0.22 32.29 59.26
CA ASP A 27 0.55 32.56 60.47
C ASP A 27 1.59 33.67 60.26
N GLU A 28 1.94 34.37 61.34
CA GLU A 28 3.10 35.24 61.36
C GLU A 28 4.39 34.41 61.50
N ALA A 29 5.50 34.92 60.95
CA ALA A 29 6.82 34.27 60.99
C ALA A 29 6.91 32.88 60.30
N SER A 30 6.01 32.54 59.38
CA SER A 30 6.05 31.25 58.67
C SER A 30 7.37 31.03 57.91
N THR A 31 7.88 29.80 57.97
CA THR A 31 9.10 29.38 57.26
C THR A 31 8.81 28.75 55.89
N SER A 32 7.55 28.42 55.61
CA SER A 32 7.07 27.86 54.34
C SER A 32 5.62 28.26 54.07
N CYS A 33 5.14 28.04 52.84
CA CYS A 33 3.73 28.21 52.48
C CYS A 33 3.12 26.85 52.12
N LEU A 34 1.89 26.61 52.59
CA LEU A 34 1.11 25.39 52.30
C LEU A 34 0.48 25.49 50.91
N CYS A 35 0.36 24.38 50.19
CA CYS A 35 -0.29 24.36 48.88
C CYS A 35 -1.82 24.44 49.01
N GLU A 36 -2.45 25.08 48.03
CA GLU A 36 -3.91 25.05 47.83
C GLU A 36 -4.39 23.64 47.45
N GLU A 37 -5.69 23.38 47.58
CA GLU A 37 -6.30 22.09 47.23
C GLU A 37 -6.04 21.74 45.75
N HIS A 38 -5.70 20.47 45.48
CA HIS A 38 -5.26 19.96 44.17
C HIS A 38 -3.93 20.52 43.62
N TYR A 39 -3.19 21.29 44.43
CA TYR A 39 -1.84 21.73 44.12
C TYR A 39 -0.83 21.12 45.11
N PHE A 40 0.37 20.89 44.60
CA PHE A 40 1.35 20.01 45.18
C PHE A 40 2.78 20.53 44.95
N ARG A 41 3.70 20.14 45.82
CA ARG A 41 5.15 20.39 45.67
C ARG A 41 5.91 19.12 45.98
N LYS A 42 6.90 18.80 45.14
CA LYS A 42 7.84 17.72 45.43
C LYS A 42 8.76 18.15 46.57
N GLU A 43 9.20 17.22 47.40
CA GLU A 43 10.12 17.51 48.52
C GLU A 43 11.45 18.14 48.04
N SER A 44 11.88 17.81 46.83
CA SER A 44 13.05 18.41 46.19
C SER A 44 12.82 19.82 45.62
N ASP A 45 11.58 20.32 45.60
CA ASP A 45 11.28 21.66 45.06
C ASP A 45 11.68 22.75 46.06
N PRO A 46 12.30 23.86 45.60
CA PRO A 46 12.59 24.99 46.46
C PRO A 46 11.31 25.55 47.11
N PRO A 47 11.34 26.01 48.37
CA PRO A 47 10.20 26.65 49.03
C PRO A 47 9.63 27.88 48.28
N THR A 48 10.42 28.47 47.39
CA THR A 48 10.06 29.61 46.52
C THR A 48 9.37 29.20 45.22
N MET A 49 9.32 27.92 44.87
CA MET A 49 8.64 27.41 43.67
C MET A 49 7.12 27.46 43.86
N ALA A 50 6.34 27.71 42.79
CA ALA A 50 4.88 27.61 42.84
C ALA A 50 4.43 26.19 43.20
N CYS A 51 3.29 26.03 43.88
CA CYS A 51 2.64 24.73 43.90
C CYS A 51 2.07 24.43 42.52
N THR A 52 2.18 23.18 42.09
CA THR A 52 1.86 22.72 40.73
C THR A 52 0.86 21.57 40.80
N ARG A 53 0.26 21.19 39.67
CA ARG A 53 -0.70 20.08 39.62
C ARG A 53 -0.28 19.02 38.62
N PRO A 54 -0.87 17.81 38.63
CA PRO A 54 -0.65 16.84 37.55
C PRO A 54 -1.08 17.41 36.18
N PRO A 55 -0.46 16.97 35.08
CA PRO A 55 -0.84 17.43 33.75
C PRO A 55 -2.21 16.86 33.34
N SER A 56 -2.84 17.46 32.33
CA SER A 56 -4.03 16.88 31.70
C SER A 56 -3.68 15.61 30.89
N ALA A 57 -4.68 14.87 30.42
CA ALA A 57 -4.45 13.79 29.46
C ALA A 57 -3.75 14.29 28.16
N PRO A 58 -2.95 13.45 27.49
CA PRO A 58 -2.47 13.69 26.13
C PRO A 58 -3.63 13.84 25.13
N ARG A 59 -3.36 14.44 23.98
CA ARG A 59 -4.40 14.73 22.96
C ARG A 59 -4.14 13.98 21.67
N SER A 60 -5.21 13.72 20.92
CA SER A 60 -5.14 13.25 19.53
C SER A 60 -4.24 12.04 19.34
N ALA A 61 -4.38 11.02 20.19
CA ALA A 61 -3.61 9.80 20.06
C ALA A 61 -4.04 9.02 18.81
N ILE A 62 -3.09 8.65 17.98
CA ILE A 62 -3.29 7.88 16.75
C ILE A 62 -2.46 6.59 16.82
N SER A 63 -2.93 5.54 16.14
CA SER A 63 -2.27 4.24 16.07
C SER A 63 -1.99 3.81 14.64
N ASN A 64 -0.82 3.23 14.39
CA ASN A 64 -0.52 2.47 13.20
C ASN A 64 -0.36 1.00 13.57
N VAL A 65 -1.15 0.13 12.95
CA VAL A 65 -1.32 -1.25 13.40
C VAL A 65 -0.82 -2.22 12.34
N ASN A 66 -0.02 -3.20 12.78
CA ASN A 66 0.47 -4.32 12.00
C ASN A 66 -0.07 -5.64 12.57
N GLU A 67 0.34 -6.79 12.03
CA GLU A 67 -0.07 -8.10 12.56
C GLU A 67 0.40 -8.35 14.00
N THR A 68 1.58 -7.88 14.38
CA THR A 68 2.18 -8.17 15.70
C THR A 68 2.76 -6.92 16.37
N SER A 69 2.48 -5.74 15.83
CA SER A 69 2.97 -4.48 16.38
C SER A 69 1.98 -3.35 16.24
N VAL A 70 2.07 -2.40 17.17
CA VAL A 70 1.28 -1.17 17.18
C VAL A 70 2.22 -0.02 17.47
N PHE A 71 2.22 0.99 16.61
CA PHE A 71 2.91 2.25 16.85
C PHE A 71 1.90 3.30 17.28
N LEU A 72 2.13 3.92 18.43
CA LEU A 72 1.31 5.00 18.98
C LEU A 72 2.04 6.32 18.87
N GLU A 73 1.31 7.37 18.50
CA GLU A 73 1.77 8.75 18.49
C GLU A 73 0.67 9.65 19.06
N TRP A 74 1.04 10.67 19.83
CA TRP A 74 0.09 11.58 20.45
C TRP A 74 0.62 13.02 20.49
N ILE A 75 -0.27 13.96 20.81
CA ILE A 75 0.06 15.37 21.06
C ILE A 75 0.22 15.57 22.57
N PRO A 76 1.20 16.39 23.03
CA PRO A 76 1.33 16.75 24.43
C PRO A 76 0.04 17.29 25.07
N PRO A 77 -0.11 17.14 26.39
CA PRO A 77 -1.27 17.65 27.11
C PRO A 77 -1.43 19.15 26.94
N ALA A 78 -2.67 19.64 26.94
CA ALA A 78 -2.95 21.07 26.84
C ALA A 78 -2.47 21.83 28.07
N ASP A 79 -2.51 21.19 29.24
CA ASP A 79 -1.97 21.74 30.48
C ASP A 79 -0.90 20.79 31.06
N THR A 80 0.31 21.29 31.26
CA THR A 80 1.41 20.53 31.89
C THR A 80 1.37 20.57 33.42
N GLY A 81 0.39 21.28 33.98
CA GLY A 81 0.24 21.50 35.41
C GLY A 81 1.26 22.47 36.01
N GLY A 82 1.92 23.27 35.15
CA GLY A 82 2.91 24.28 35.55
C GLY A 82 4.34 23.76 35.66
N ARG A 83 4.61 22.51 35.27
CA ARG A 83 5.97 21.93 35.24
C ARG A 83 6.44 21.61 33.83
N LYS A 84 7.77 21.52 33.66
CA LYS A 84 8.44 21.16 32.40
C LYS A 84 8.93 19.71 32.36
N ASP A 85 8.89 19.01 33.50
CA ASP A 85 9.40 17.64 33.68
C ASP A 85 8.39 16.57 33.23
N VAL A 86 7.46 16.91 32.33
CA VAL A 86 6.44 15.99 31.81
C VAL A 86 7.09 14.77 31.15
N SER A 87 6.54 13.59 31.43
CA SER A 87 6.83 12.33 30.77
C SER A 87 5.56 11.53 30.58
N TYR A 88 5.62 10.46 29.81
CA TYR A 88 4.47 9.63 29.51
C TYR A 88 4.62 8.21 30.05
N TYR A 89 3.46 7.62 30.37
CA TYR A 89 3.30 6.22 30.75
C TYR A 89 2.26 5.56 29.84
N ILE A 90 2.53 4.34 29.39
CA ILE A 90 1.60 3.56 28.56
C ILE A 90 1.22 2.28 29.30
N ALA A 91 -0.08 2.07 29.48
CA ALA A 91 -0.62 0.79 29.90
C ALA A 91 -1.25 0.07 28.70
N CYS A 92 -0.93 -1.22 28.54
CA CYS A 92 -1.50 -2.08 27.51
C CYS A 92 -2.47 -3.07 28.14
N LYS A 93 -3.66 -3.20 27.54
CA LYS A 93 -4.66 -4.20 27.90
C LYS A 93 -5.04 -5.03 26.67
N LYS A 94 -5.07 -6.35 26.80
CA LYS A 94 -5.60 -7.28 25.79
C LYS A 94 -7.07 -7.54 26.10
N CYS A 95 -7.95 -7.21 25.17
CA CYS A 95 -9.40 -7.33 25.34
C CYS A 95 -9.95 -8.52 24.54
N SER A 96 -10.81 -9.32 25.15
CA SER A 96 -11.50 -10.42 24.45
C SER A 96 -12.88 -9.98 23.95
N SER A 97 -13.16 -10.22 22.67
CA SER A 97 -14.43 -9.86 22.02
C SER A 97 -15.65 -10.57 22.63
N HIS A 98 -15.47 -11.70 23.31
CA HIS A 98 -16.57 -12.54 23.79
C HIS A 98 -17.07 -12.23 25.21
N LEU A 99 -16.26 -11.56 26.04
CA LEU A 99 -16.60 -11.29 27.45
C LEU A 99 -16.43 -9.82 27.88
N GLY A 100 -15.91 -8.94 27.01
CA GLY A 100 -15.66 -7.53 27.35
C GLY A 100 -14.61 -7.32 28.47
N LEU A 101 -13.99 -8.40 28.96
CA LEU A 101 -12.91 -8.33 29.93
C LEU A 101 -11.60 -7.98 29.22
N CYS A 102 -10.91 -6.98 29.75
CA CYS A 102 -9.59 -6.57 29.31
C CYS A 102 -8.57 -6.89 30.40
N GLU A 103 -7.55 -7.69 30.07
CA GLU A 103 -6.47 -8.06 30.98
C GLU A 103 -5.20 -7.28 30.63
N ALA A 104 -4.33 -7.03 31.60
CA ALA A 104 -3.03 -6.42 31.30
C ALA A 104 -2.25 -7.27 30.29
N CYS A 105 -1.58 -6.62 29.34
CA CYS A 105 -0.77 -7.33 28.36
C CYS A 105 0.35 -8.11 29.05
N GLY A 106 0.58 -9.34 28.59
CA GLY A 106 1.62 -10.20 29.17
C GLY A 106 3.03 -9.67 28.91
N GLY A 107 4.00 -10.09 29.73
CA GLY A 107 5.39 -9.65 29.66
C GLY A 107 6.15 -10.01 28.36
N HIS A 108 5.51 -10.69 27.42
CA HIS A 108 6.03 -10.93 26.07
C HIS A 108 5.95 -9.67 25.19
N VAL A 109 5.05 -8.73 25.50
CA VAL A 109 4.91 -7.47 24.75
C VAL A 109 6.08 -6.56 25.11
N ARG A 110 6.85 -6.15 24.09
CA ARG A 110 7.99 -5.23 24.26
C ARG A 110 7.63 -3.83 23.78
N TYR A 111 8.14 -2.84 24.51
CA TYR A 111 7.93 -1.41 24.25
C TYR A 111 9.25 -0.77 23.80
N LEU A 112 9.21 -0.03 22.71
CA LEU A 112 10.33 0.65 22.11
C LEU A 112 9.95 2.13 21.89
N PRO A 113 10.37 3.08 22.76
CA PRO A 113 11.15 2.89 24.00
C PRO A 113 10.33 2.29 25.16
N GLN A 114 10.97 2.05 26.32
CA GLN A 114 10.31 1.52 27.52
C GLN A 114 9.04 2.31 27.88
N GLN A 115 8.00 1.61 28.34
CA GLN A 115 6.65 2.16 28.58
C GLN A 115 6.52 3.25 29.66
N THR A 116 7.60 3.55 30.39
CA THR A 116 7.63 4.53 31.50
C THR A 116 8.68 5.62 31.23
N GLY A 117 8.43 6.83 31.73
CA GLY A 117 9.43 7.92 31.69
C GLY A 117 9.69 8.50 30.29
N LEU A 118 8.81 8.22 29.34
CA LEU A 118 8.96 8.65 27.95
C LEU A 118 8.93 10.17 27.85
N LYS A 119 9.89 10.76 27.14
CA LYS A 119 9.93 12.20 26.86
C LYS A 119 9.37 12.56 25.49
N ASN A 120 9.49 11.64 24.54
CA ASN A 120 8.91 11.77 23.21
C ASN A 120 7.44 11.33 23.23
N THR A 121 6.67 11.79 22.24
CA THR A 121 5.24 11.53 22.12
C THR A 121 4.92 10.36 21.19
N SER A 122 5.77 9.34 21.20
CA SER A 122 5.62 8.15 20.37
C SER A 122 6.20 6.92 21.04
N VAL A 123 5.58 5.76 20.84
CA VAL A 123 6.11 4.47 21.30
C VAL A 123 5.64 3.33 20.39
N MET A 124 6.49 2.33 20.18
CA MET A 124 6.15 1.11 19.43
C MET A 124 6.01 -0.09 20.37
N MET A 125 4.88 -0.80 20.30
CA MET A 125 4.67 -2.10 20.92
C MET A 125 4.91 -3.18 19.88
N VAL A 126 5.71 -4.19 20.21
CA VAL A 126 5.99 -5.35 19.36
C VAL A 126 5.69 -6.65 20.11
N ASP A 127 5.64 -7.74 19.35
CA ASP A 127 5.31 -9.09 19.84
C ASP A 127 3.86 -9.22 20.34
N LEU A 128 2.95 -8.42 19.79
CA LEU A 128 1.51 -8.57 19.97
C LEU A 128 1.01 -9.80 19.18
N LEU A 129 -0.14 -10.33 19.58
CA LEU A 129 -0.80 -11.41 18.86
C LEU A 129 -1.57 -10.85 17.67
N ALA A 130 -1.59 -11.60 16.56
CA ALA A 130 -2.37 -11.25 15.37
C ALA A 130 -3.87 -11.37 15.61
N HIS A 131 -4.65 -10.56 14.87
CA HIS A 131 -6.10 -10.50 14.95
C HIS A 131 -6.65 -10.43 16.39
N THR A 132 -6.03 -9.59 17.23
CA THR A 132 -6.32 -9.49 18.66
C THR A 132 -6.63 -8.03 19.01
N ASN A 133 -7.65 -7.83 19.85
CA ASN A 133 -8.02 -6.50 20.33
C ASN A 133 -7.13 -6.08 21.50
N TYR A 134 -6.57 -4.88 21.38
CA TYR A 134 -5.76 -4.23 22.40
C TYR A 134 -6.30 -2.83 22.69
N THR A 135 -6.17 -2.42 23.94
CA THR A 135 -6.44 -1.05 24.41
C THR A 135 -5.18 -0.51 25.02
N PHE A 136 -4.74 0.66 24.55
CA PHE A 136 -3.58 1.37 25.09
C PHE A 136 -4.05 2.64 25.80
N GLU A 137 -3.68 2.80 27.07
CA GLU A 137 -3.97 3.98 27.87
C GLU A 137 -2.68 4.78 28.02
N ILE A 138 -2.69 6.02 27.52
CA ILE A 138 -1.53 6.92 27.54
C ILE A 138 -1.78 8.01 28.57
N GLU A 139 -0.91 8.06 29.56
CA GLU A 139 -0.97 9.02 30.66
C GLU A 139 0.20 10.00 30.55
N ALA A 140 -0.05 11.28 30.82
CA ALA A 140 1.01 12.26 31.06
C ALA A 140 1.25 12.39 32.57
N VAL A 141 2.51 12.41 32.99
CA VAL A 141 2.93 12.53 34.39
C VAL A 141 4.02 13.58 34.53
N ASN A 142 4.06 14.26 35.66
CA ASN A 142 5.09 15.23 36.05
C ASN A 142 5.54 14.98 37.50
N GLY A 143 6.48 15.79 38.00
CA GLY A 143 7.08 15.58 39.33
C GLY A 143 6.15 15.59 40.55
N VAL A 144 4.88 15.98 40.38
CA VAL A 144 3.87 15.98 41.46
C VAL A 144 2.71 15.01 41.20
N SER A 145 2.74 14.25 40.11
CA SER A 145 1.64 13.37 39.72
C SER A 145 1.38 12.23 40.72
N ASP A 146 2.42 11.76 41.41
CA ASP A 146 2.29 10.73 42.46
C ASP A 146 1.72 11.27 43.79
N GLN A 147 1.65 12.60 43.96
CA GLN A 147 1.13 13.22 45.18
C GLN A 147 -0.39 13.45 45.13
N ASN A 148 -0.98 13.35 43.94
CA ASN A 148 -2.41 13.52 43.76
C ASN A 148 -3.16 12.21 44.06
N PRO A 149 -4.07 12.18 45.05
CA PRO A 149 -4.85 10.98 45.37
C PRO A 149 -6.01 10.72 44.39
N GLY A 150 -6.29 11.66 43.47
CA GLY A 150 -7.35 11.53 42.47
C GLY A 150 -7.01 10.58 41.31
N ALA A 151 -8.03 10.20 40.53
CA ALA A 151 -7.85 9.35 39.36
C ALA A 151 -6.96 10.02 38.30
N ARG A 152 -6.02 9.24 37.76
CA ARG A 152 -5.12 9.67 36.68
C ARG A 152 -5.90 9.82 35.37
N GLN A 153 -5.61 10.89 34.64
CA GLN A 153 -6.23 11.15 33.35
C GLN A 153 -5.40 10.54 32.23
N PHE A 154 -6.06 9.83 31.32
CA PHE A 154 -5.41 9.18 30.19
C PHE A 154 -6.25 9.32 28.93
N VAL A 155 -5.61 9.13 27.77
CA VAL A 155 -6.28 8.91 26.49
C VAL A 155 -6.21 7.42 26.17
N SER A 156 -7.34 6.83 25.76
CA SER A 156 -7.41 5.43 25.36
C SER A 156 -7.41 5.27 23.84
N VAL A 157 -6.68 4.26 23.35
CA VAL A 157 -6.59 3.90 21.93
C VAL A 157 -6.92 2.42 21.78
N ASN A 158 -8.04 2.12 21.13
CA ASN A 158 -8.51 0.76 20.90
C ASN A 158 -8.09 0.32 19.49
N VAL A 159 -7.42 -0.82 19.38
CA VAL A 159 -6.94 -1.35 18.11
C VAL A 159 -7.17 -2.84 17.99
N THR A 160 -7.37 -3.31 16.76
CA THR A 160 -7.33 -4.73 16.42
C THR A 160 -6.11 -4.96 15.54
N THR A 161 -5.19 -5.82 15.96
CA THR A 161 -4.03 -6.18 15.13
C THR A 161 -4.47 -6.84 13.83
N ASN A 162 -3.67 -6.67 12.77
CA ASN A 162 -4.01 -7.24 11.46
C ASN A 162 -4.01 -8.77 11.51
N GLN A 163 -4.69 -9.40 10.56
CA GLN A 163 -4.61 -10.85 10.38
C GLN A 163 -3.21 -11.25 9.90
N ALA A 164 -2.77 -12.44 10.28
CA ALA A 164 -1.56 -13.07 9.75
C ALA A 164 -1.88 -14.50 9.27
N ALA A 165 -0.90 -15.13 8.61
CA ALA A 165 -1.04 -16.51 8.18
C ALA A 165 -1.28 -17.44 9.40
N PRO A 166 -2.20 -18.42 9.30
CA PRO A 166 -2.43 -19.38 10.38
C PRO A 166 -1.20 -20.23 10.69
N SER A 167 -1.14 -20.77 11.91
CA SER A 167 -0.20 -21.85 12.20
C SER A 167 -0.54 -23.13 11.40
N PRO A 168 0.40 -24.06 11.23
CA PRO A 168 0.09 -25.37 10.66
C PRO A 168 -0.96 -26.11 11.47
N VAL A 169 -1.81 -26.89 10.79
CA VAL A 169 -2.76 -27.79 11.45
C VAL A 169 -1.98 -28.91 12.14
N SER A 170 -2.15 -29.04 13.46
CA SER A 170 -1.41 -29.98 14.30
C SER A 170 -2.08 -31.36 14.39
N SER A 171 -3.41 -31.38 14.36
CA SER A 171 -4.24 -32.55 14.62
C SER A 171 -5.13 -32.92 13.42
N VAL A 172 -4.91 -34.09 12.84
CA VAL A 172 -5.72 -34.68 11.77
C VAL A 172 -6.15 -36.09 12.20
N LYS A 173 -7.46 -36.33 12.17
CA LYS A 173 -8.11 -37.59 12.51
C LYS A 173 -8.48 -38.35 11.25
N LYS A 174 -8.14 -39.64 11.25
CA LYS A 174 -8.54 -40.61 10.22
C LYS A 174 -10.04 -40.87 10.29
N GLY A 175 -10.74 -40.74 9.17
CA GLY A 175 -12.13 -41.12 8.99
C GLY A 175 -12.30 -42.48 8.31
N LYS A 176 -13.42 -42.66 7.60
CA LYS A 176 -13.70 -43.88 6.83
C LYS A 176 -12.69 -44.04 5.69
N ILE A 177 -12.15 -45.24 5.54
CA ILE A 177 -11.31 -45.62 4.40
C ILE A 177 -12.03 -46.73 3.64
N THR A 178 -12.07 -46.60 2.32
CA THR A 178 -12.58 -47.62 1.40
C THR A 178 -11.46 -48.06 0.45
N LYS A 179 -11.80 -48.92 -0.52
CA LYS A 179 -10.88 -49.30 -1.59
C LYS A 179 -10.47 -48.14 -2.49
N ASN A 180 -11.24 -47.06 -2.55
CA ASN A 180 -11.01 -45.96 -3.48
C ASN A 180 -11.22 -44.57 -2.87
N SER A 181 -11.37 -44.47 -1.55
CA SER A 181 -11.53 -43.18 -0.89
C SER A 181 -11.01 -43.17 0.55
N ILE A 182 -10.55 -41.99 0.98
CA ILE A 182 -10.06 -41.72 2.34
C ILE A 182 -10.74 -40.45 2.85
N SER A 183 -11.48 -40.56 3.96
CA SER A 183 -12.06 -39.41 4.66
C SER A 183 -11.15 -38.96 5.80
N LEU A 184 -11.01 -37.65 5.99
CA LEU A 184 -10.20 -37.01 7.01
C LEU A 184 -10.98 -35.89 7.71
N SER A 185 -10.66 -35.65 8.97
CA SER A 185 -11.13 -34.47 9.71
C SER A 185 -10.00 -33.87 10.52
N TRP A 186 -10.04 -32.56 10.79
CA TRP A 186 -9.01 -31.88 11.56
C TRP A 186 -9.59 -30.83 12.50
N GLN A 187 -8.76 -30.31 13.38
CA GLN A 187 -9.11 -29.13 14.18
C GLN A 187 -8.53 -27.88 13.53
N GLU A 188 -9.14 -26.73 13.81
CA GLU A 188 -8.58 -25.46 13.40
C GLU A 188 -7.17 -25.28 13.96
N PRO A 189 -6.29 -24.50 13.30
CA PRO A 189 -4.96 -24.25 13.80
C PRO A 189 -4.95 -23.66 15.22
N ASP A 190 -4.01 -24.09 16.05
CA ASP A 190 -3.85 -23.60 17.43
C ASP A 190 -3.72 -22.07 17.52
N ARG A 191 -3.14 -21.45 16.49
CA ARG A 191 -3.10 -20.01 16.29
C ARG A 191 -3.72 -19.66 14.93
N PRO A 192 -5.04 -19.37 14.90
CA PRO A 192 -5.71 -19.00 13.65
C PRO A 192 -5.16 -17.71 13.04
N ASN A 193 -4.67 -16.78 13.88
CA ASN A 193 -4.13 -15.48 13.49
C ASN A 193 -5.08 -14.63 12.62
N GLY A 194 -6.38 -14.93 12.64
CA GLY A 194 -7.37 -14.35 11.74
C GLY A 194 -8.59 -15.25 11.63
N ILE A 195 -9.49 -14.86 10.73
CA ILE A 195 -10.66 -15.67 10.38
C ILE A 195 -10.22 -16.71 9.36
N ILE A 196 -10.42 -18.00 9.65
CA ILE A 196 -10.11 -19.06 8.70
C ILE A 196 -11.14 -19.05 7.58
N LEU A 197 -10.68 -18.80 6.35
CA LEU A 197 -11.52 -18.69 5.17
C LEU A 197 -11.64 -20.02 4.41
N GLU A 198 -10.60 -20.85 4.49
CA GLU A 198 -10.41 -22.03 3.64
C GLU A 198 -9.28 -22.92 4.19
N TYR A 199 -9.40 -24.22 3.92
CA TYR A 199 -8.36 -25.22 4.06
C TYR A 199 -7.97 -25.77 2.69
N GLU A 200 -6.66 -25.95 2.48
CA GLU A 200 -6.11 -26.62 1.31
C GLU A 200 -5.45 -27.92 1.74
N ILE A 201 -5.87 -29.01 1.08
CA ILE A 201 -5.46 -30.38 1.34
C ILE A 201 -4.66 -30.85 0.13
N LYS A 202 -3.34 -30.97 0.30
CA LYS A 202 -2.44 -31.57 -0.69
C LYS A 202 -2.32 -33.06 -0.38
N TYR A 203 -2.53 -33.92 -1.36
CA TYR A 203 -2.27 -35.34 -1.21
C TYR A 203 -1.65 -36.00 -2.44
N PHE A 204 -0.86 -37.04 -2.23
CA PHE A 204 -0.15 -37.78 -3.27
C PHE A 204 0.09 -39.22 -2.84
N GLU A 205 0.27 -40.13 -3.80
CA GLU A 205 0.72 -41.49 -3.52
C GLU A 205 2.17 -41.44 -3.01
N LYS A 206 2.50 -42.20 -1.96
CA LYS A 206 3.76 -42.08 -1.19
C LYS A 206 5.02 -42.14 -2.07
N ASP A 207 4.99 -42.92 -3.14
CA ASP A 207 6.10 -43.10 -4.08
C ASP A 207 6.09 -42.10 -5.25
N GLN A 208 5.10 -41.21 -5.32
CA GLN A 208 4.88 -40.25 -6.41
C GLN A 208 4.67 -38.82 -5.91
N GLU A 209 5.61 -38.29 -5.10
CA GLU A 209 5.51 -36.94 -4.49
C GLU A 209 5.33 -35.79 -5.50
N MET A 210 5.86 -35.96 -6.73
CA MET A 210 5.73 -34.97 -7.81
C MET A 210 4.33 -34.96 -8.46
N SER A 211 3.52 -36.00 -8.26
CA SER A 211 2.15 -36.12 -8.80
C SER A 211 1.12 -35.97 -7.67
N TYR A 212 0.96 -34.73 -7.20
CA TYR A 212 0.04 -34.40 -6.12
C TYR A 212 -1.27 -33.80 -6.62
N THR A 213 -2.32 -34.00 -5.84
CA THR A 213 -3.64 -33.39 -6.03
C THR A 213 -3.92 -32.41 -4.89
N ILE A 214 -4.62 -31.33 -5.19
CA ILE A 214 -5.04 -30.32 -4.22
C ILE A 214 -6.58 -30.28 -4.18
N ILE A 215 -7.14 -30.37 -2.97
CA ILE A 215 -8.56 -30.14 -2.71
C ILE A 215 -8.68 -28.96 -1.75
N LYS A 216 -9.73 -28.16 -1.90
CA LYS A 216 -10.03 -27.02 -1.05
C LYS A 216 -11.36 -27.24 -0.34
N SER A 217 -11.45 -26.89 0.94
CA SER A 217 -12.66 -27.01 1.75
C SER A 217 -12.81 -25.82 2.69
N LYS A 218 -14.04 -25.36 2.91
CA LYS A 218 -14.36 -24.42 4.00
C LYS A 218 -14.63 -25.13 5.32
N GLU A 219 -14.89 -26.43 5.26
CA GLU A 219 -15.14 -27.28 6.42
C GLU A 219 -13.84 -27.93 6.93
N THR A 220 -13.87 -28.42 8.16
CA THR A 220 -12.77 -29.17 8.78
C THR A 220 -12.82 -30.67 8.49
N THR A 221 -13.54 -31.07 7.45
CA THR A 221 -13.64 -32.47 6.99
C THR A 221 -13.56 -32.54 5.47
N ILE A 222 -13.01 -33.66 4.95
CA ILE A 222 -12.97 -33.93 3.51
C ILE A 222 -12.97 -35.43 3.23
N THR A 223 -13.42 -35.82 2.05
CA THR A 223 -13.21 -37.16 1.49
C THR A 223 -12.47 -37.04 0.17
N ALA A 224 -11.33 -37.71 0.06
CA ALA A 224 -10.59 -37.84 -1.19
C ALA A 224 -11.04 -39.12 -1.88
N ASP A 225 -11.67 -39.00 -3.04
CA ASP A 225 -12.20 -40.12 -3.84
C ASP A 225 -11.31 -40.43 -5.06
N GLY A 226 -11.57 -41.56 -5.71
CA GLY A 226 -10.85 -41.98 -6.92
C GLY A 226 -9.42 -42.50 -6.67
N LEU A 227 -9.13 -42.91 -5.44
CA LEU A 227 -7.82 -43.42 -5.03
C LEU A 227 -7.58 -44.86 -5.51
N LYS A 228 -6.33 -45.22 -5.72
CA LYS A 228 -5.94 -46.60 -6.07
C LYS A 228 -6.14 -47.52 -4.86
N PRO A 229 -6.74 -48.71 -5.00
CA PRO A 229 -6.83 -49.69 -3.93
C PRO A 229 -5.47 -50.24 -3.48
N GLY A 230 -5.27 -50.42 -2.17
CA GLY A 230 -4.03 -50.93 -1.58
C GLY A 230 -2.83 -50.00 -1.68
N SER A 231 -3.04 -48.71 -2.00
CA SER A 231 -1.98 -47.71 -2.13
C SER A 231 -1.91 -46.80 -0.90
N VAL A 232 -0.69 -46.39 -0.53
CA VAL A 232 -0.44 -45.44 0.56
C VAL A 232 -0.44 -44.01 0.03
N TYR A 233 -1.26 -43.16 0.62
CA TYR A 233 -1.36 -41.74 0.30
C TYR A 233 -0.88 -40.87 1.46
N VAL A 234 -0.15 -39.81 1.14
CA VAL A 234 0.33 -38.78 2.07
C VAL A 234 -0.57 -37.55 1.96
N PHE A 235 -1.07 -37.03 3.08
CA PHE A 235 -1.90 -35.84 3.17
C PHE A 235 -1.21 -34.74 3.96
N GLN A 236 -1.36 -33.50 3.51
CA GLN A 236 -0.91 -32.29 4.19
C GLN A 236 -2.00 -31.23 4.09
N ILE A 237 -2.37 -30.61 5.22
CA ILE A 237 -3.42 -29.60 5.28
C ILE A 237 -2.82 -28.27 5.71
N ARG A 238 -3.21 -27.17 5.05
CA ARG A 238 -2.92 -25.80 5.49
C ARG A 238 -4.19 -24.97 5.50
N ALA A 239 -4.28 -24.03 6.43
CA ALA A 239 -5.39 -23.09 6.53
C ALA A 239 -5.03 -21.74 5.88
N ARG A 240 -6.04 -20.95 5.52
CA ARG A 240 -5.90 -19.61 4.93
C ARG A 240 -6.71 -18.57 5.68
N THR A 241 -6.09 -17.42 5.92
CA THR A 241 -6.76 -16.17 6.36
C THR A 241 -6.72 -15.13 5.24
N ALA A 242 -7.24 -13.92 5.50
CA ALA A 242 -7.10 -12.79 4.58
C ALA A 242 -5.63 -12.42 4.30
N ALA A 243 -4.70 -12.76 5.19
CA ALA A 243 -3.27 -12.51 5.03
C ALA A 243 -2.55 -13.58 4.18
N GLY A 244 -3.19 -14.70 3.90
CA GLY A 244 -2.64 -15.77 3.06
C GLY A 244 -2.65 -17.14 3.73
N TYR A 245 -1.97 -18.09 3.08
CA TYR A 245 -1.87 -19.47 3.53
C TYR A 245 -0.83 -19.63 4.64
N GLY A 246 -1.18 -20.42 5.66
CA GLY A 246 -0.23 -20.93 6.64
C GLY A 246 0.69 -22.00 6.07
N GLY A 247 1.60 -22.48 6.92
CA GLY A 247 2.42 -23.65 6.59
C GLY A 247 1.58 -24.92 6.50
N PHE A 248 2.00 -25.86 5.64
CA PHE A 248 1.43 -27.20 5.61
C PHE A 248 1.66 -27.91 6.94
N SER A 249 0.67 -28.70 7.35
CA SER A 249 0.81 -29.67 8.43
C SER A 249 1.96 -30.63 8.16
N ARG A 250 2.36 -31.36 9.21
CA ARG A 250 3.15 -32.59 9.03
C ARG A 250 2.44 -33.55 8.05
N ARG A 251 3.21 -34.48 7.50
CA ARG A 251 2.71 -35.54 6.61
C ARG A 251 1.86 -36.52 7.39
N PHE A 252 0.66 -36.81 6.90
CA PHE A 252 -0.23 -37.85 7.44
C PHE A 252 -0.40 -38.96 6.40
N GLU A 253 -0.04 -40.19 6.75
CA GLU A 253 -0.05 -41.32 5.82
C GLU A 253 -1.26 -42.23 6.07
N PHE A 254 -1.98 -42.58 5.00
CA PHE A 254 -3.15 -43.45 5.06
C PHE A 254 -3.17 -44.41 3.86
N GLU A 255 -3.52 -45.67 4.10
CA GLU A 255 -3.57 -46.72 3.09
C GLU A 255 -5.03 -47.07 2.75
N THR A 256 -5.37 -47.15 1.45
CA THR A 256 -6.68 -47.59 0.98
C THR A 256 -6.85 -49.10 1.12
N SER A 257 -8.09 -49.58 1.28
CA SER A 257 -8.32 -51.02 1.41
C SER A 257 -7.96 -51.78 0.12
N PRO A 258 -7.32 -52.96 0.19
CA PRO A 258 -7.01 -53.76 -0.99
C PRO A 258 -8.29 -54.33 -1.63
N VAL A 259 -8.25 -54.60 -2.94
CA VAL A 259 -9.30 -55.37 -3.60
C VAL A 259 -9.09 -56.84 -3.27
N LEU A 260 -9.92 -57.40 -2.40
CA LEU A 260 -9.99 -58.86 -2.28
C LEU A 260 -10.52 -59.42 -3.60
N ALA A 261 -9.66 -60.09 -4.36
CA ALA A 261 -10.08 -60.95 -5.45
C ALA A 261 -10.86 -62.11 -4.80
N ALA A 262 -12.18 -62.12 -4.95
CA ALA A 262 -12.97 -63.29 -4.61
C ALA A 262 -12.51 -64.43 -5.53
N SER A 263 -11.71 -65.34 -4.98
CA SER A 263 -11.38 -66.61 -5.61
C SER A 263 -12.66 -67.41 -5.76
N SER A 264 -13.03 -67.69 -7.00
CA SER A 264 -13.99 -68.73 -7.36
C SER A 264 -13.35 -70.08 -7.02
N ASP A 265 -13.88 -70.81 -6.02
CA ASP A 265 -14.26 -72.21 -6.23
C ASP A 265 -15.19 -72.78 -5.14
N GLN A 266 -16.17 -73.56 -5.62
CA GLN A 266 -16.96 -74.63 -4.98
C GLN A 266 -17.58 -74.45 -3.58
N SER A 267 -18.93 -74.40 -3.53
CA SER A 267 -19.79 -75.60 -3.38
C SER A 267 -21.14 -75.35 -2.66
N GLN A 268 -22.21 -75.81 -3.31
CA GLN A 268 -23.49 -76.33 -2.79
C GLN A 268 -24.53 -75.39 -2.10
N ILE A 269 -25.73 -75.44 -2.68
CA ILE A 269 -27.07 -74.90 -2.35
C ILE A 269 -27.66 -75.68 -1.12
N PRO A 270 -28.60 -75.17 -0.25
CA PRO A 270 -29.85 -74.54 -0.67
C PRO A 270 -30.40 -73.29 0.03
N ILE A 271 -31.15 -72.59 -0.82
CA ILE A 271 -32.25 -71.63 -0.59
C ILE A 271 -33.31 -72.24 0.34
N ILE A 272 -33.73 -71.50 1.37
CA ILE A 272 -35.11 -71.25 1.86
C ILE A 272 -34.98 -70.32 3.09
N VAL A 273 -35.92 -69.39 3.28
CA VAL A 273 -36.06 -68.41 4.39
C VAL A 273 -35.35 -67.04 4.27
N VAL A 274 -35.52 -66.28 3.19
CA VAL A 274 -35.50 -64.78 3.29
C VAL A 274 -36.45 -64.09 2.28
N SER A 275 -37.02 -64.81 1.32
CA SER A 275 -37.94 -64.25 0.30
C SER A 275 -39.32 -63.82 0.84
N VAL A 276 -39.63 -64.03 2.12
CA VAL A 276 -40.92 -63.65 2.73
C VAL A 276 -40.86 -62.25 3.36
N THR A 277 -39.70 -61.78 3.83
CA THR A 277 -39.61 -60.55 4.62
C THR A 277 -39.65 -59.28 3.77
N VAL A 278 -39.11 -59.34 2.55
CA VAL A 278 -39.10 -58.18 1.63
C VAL A 278 -40.48 -57.96 0.99
N GLY A 279 -41.25 -59.03 0.79
CA GLY A 279 -42.62 -58.96 0.25
C GLY A 279 -43.63 -58.34 1.22
N VAL A 280 -43.49 -58.60 2.53
CA VAL A 280 -44.40 -58.07 3.56
C VAL A 280 -44.20 -56.57 3.79
N ILE A 281 -42.96 -56.07 3.68
CA ILE A 281 -42.63 -54.66 3.87
C ILE A 281 -43.09 -53.82 2.67
N LEU A 282 -42.97 -54.35 1.44
CA LEU A 282 -43.46 -53.68 0.24
C LEU A 282 -45.00 -53.63 0.18
N LEU A 283 -45.71 -54.64 0.71
CA LEU A 283 -47.17 -54.63 0.79
C LEU A 283 -47.69 -53.60 1.81
N ALA A 284 -47.00 -53.42 2.94
CA ALA A 284 -47.40 -52.48 3.99
C ALA A 284 -47.26 -51.00 3.57
N VAL A 285 -46.23 -50.66 2.79
CA VAL A 285 -46.00 -49.29 2.31
C VAL A 285 -47.02 -48.90 1.24
N VAL A 286 -47.44 -49.83 0.38
CA VAL A 286 -48.47 -49.59 -0.65
C VAL A 286 -49.86 -49.44 -0.03
N ILE A 287 -50.19 -50.21 1.01
CA ILE A 287 -51.47 -50.09 1.74
C ILE A 287 -51.53 -48.77 2.53
N GLY A 288 -50.41 -48.32 3.13
CA GLY A 288 -50.34 -47.03 3.82
C GLY A 288 -50.52 -45.82 2.90
N PHE A 289 -50.03 -45.91 1.66
CA PHE A 289 -50.19 -44.86 0.65
C PHE A 289 -51.63 -44.82 0.08
N LEU A 290 -52.30 -45.97 -0.04
CA LEU A 290 -53.69 -46.06 -0.52
C LEU A 290 -54.74 -45.69 0.54
N LEU A 291 -54.41 -45.72 1.84
CA LEU A 291 -55.34 -45.36 2.93
C LEU A 291 -55.24 -43.88 3.39
N SER A 292 -54.22 -43.14 2.97
CA SER A 292 -54.02 -41.73 3.36
C SER A 292 -54.44 -40.72 2.28
N GLY A 293 -54.65 -41.19 1.04
CA GLY A 293 -54.95 -40.35 -0.12
C GLY A 293 -56.45 -40.20 -0.42
N ARG A 294 -57.31 -39.90 0.57
CA ARG A 294 -58.71 -39.53 0.28
C ARG A 294 -59.45 -38.83 1.44
N ARG A 295 -59.10 -37.56 1.69
CA ARG A 295 -60.06 -36.48 1.96
C ARG A 295 -59.36 -35.12 1.93
N CYS A 296 -59.59 -34.42 0.81
CA CYS A 296 -59.39 -32.98 0.65
C CYS A 296 -60.23 -32.19 1.65
N GLY A 297 -59.68 -31.06 2.08
CA GLY A 297 -60.38 -29.95 2.75
C GLY A 297 -59.63 -28.66 2.48
N TYR A 298 -59.78 -28.14 1.26
CA TYR A 298 -59.20 -26.91 0.73
C TYR A 298 -60.13 -25.73 1.00
N SER A 299 -59.64 -24.62 1.60
CA SER A 299 -60.00 -23.24 1.18
C SER A 299 -59.24 -22.11 1.90
N LYS A 300 -58.58 -21.29 1.07
CA LYS A 300 -58.43 -19.82 1.02
C LYS A 300 -57.86 -19.01 2.20
N ALA A 301 -56.73 -18.37 1.93
CA ALA A 301 -56.53 -16.90 2.01
C ALA A 301 -55.37 -16.52 1.06
N LYS A 302 -55.64 -16.07 -0.15
CA LYS A 302 -55.78 -14.67 -0.60
C LYS A 302 -54.54 -13.81 -0.28
N GLN A 303 -53.78 -13.58 -1.33
CA GLN A 303 -52.62 -12.71 -1.45
C GLN A 303 -53.10 -11.26 -1.60
N ASP A 304 -52.52 -10.35 -0.82
CA ASP A 304 -52.40 -8.92 -1.13
C ASP A 304 -50.94 -8.51 -0.81
N PRO A 305 -50.35 -7.55 -1.53
CA PRO A 305 -48.94 -7.21 -1.49
C PRO A 305 -48.66 -6.17 -0.40
N GLU A 306 -47.37 -6.04 -0.05
CA GLU A 306 -46.79 -5.17 1.00
C GLU A 306 -46.61 -5.80 2.38
N GLU A 307 -45.43 -6.39 2.60
CA GLU A 307 -44.66 -6.04 3.80
C GLU A 307 -43.15 -6.16 3.50
N GLU A 308 -42.45 -5.06 3.76
CA GLU A 308 -41.07 -4.78 3.38
C GLU A 308 -40.01 -5.53 4.22
N LYS A 309 -38.87 -5.78 3.54
CA LYS A 309 -37.47 -5.65 4.01
C LYS A 309 -37.20 -5.77 5.52
N MET A 310 -36.43 -6.80 5.88
CA MET A 310 -35.32 -6.65 6.83
C MET A 310 -34.02 -7.16 6.19
N HIS A 311 -33.37 -6.26 5.45
CA HIS A 311 -31.95 -6.40 5.12
C HIS A 311 -31.14 -6.19 6.39
N PHE A 312 -30.34 -7.19 6.80
CA PHE A 312 -29.27 -6.96 7.76
C PHE A 312 -28.23 -6.03 7.14
N HIS A 313 -28.18 -4.81 7.65
CA HIS A 313 -27.21 -3.78 7.29
C HIS A 313 -25.86 -4.13 7.94
N ASN A 314 -24.90 -4.64 7.17
CA ASN A 314 -23.50 -4.56 7.56
C ASN A 314 -23.10 -3.08 7.51
N GLY A 315 -22.81 -2.51 8.68
CA GLY A 315 -22.56 -1.09 8.86
C GLY A 315 -21.34 -0.58 8.10
N HIS A 316 -21.55 -0.11 6.88
CA HIS A 316 -20.85 1.04 6.34
C HIS A 316 -21.82 2.22 6.41
N ILE A 317 -21.50 3.23 7.22
CA ILE A 317 -22.24 4.48 7.23
C ILE A 317 -22.03 5.14 5.86
N LYS A 318 -23.00 4.98 4.95
CA LYS A 318 -23.07 5.79 3.72
C LYS A 318 -23.53 7.19 4.14
N LEU A 319 -22.56 8.10 4.33
CA LEU A 319 -22.84 9.53 4.37
C LEU A 319 -23.36 9.94 2.98
N PRO A 320 -24.55 10.59 2.88
CA PRO A 320 -25.04 11.05 1.59
C PRO A 320 -24.07 12.10 1.02
N GLY A 321 -23.45 11.80 -0.13
CA GLY A 321 -22.61 12.72 -0.88
C GLY A 321 -21.12 12.38 -0.98
N VAL A 322 -20.60 11.38 -0.25
CA VAL A 322 -19.19 10.94 -0.36
C VAL A 322 -19.14 9.60 -1.11
N ARG A 323 -18.67 9.61 -2.37
CA ARG A 323 -18.29 8.39 -3.08
C ARG A 323 -16.90 7.98 -2.56
N THR A 324 -16.79 6.78 -2.00
CA THR A 324 -15.52 6.17 -1.58
C THR A 324 -15.27 4.93 -2.42
N TYR A 325 -14.02 4.70 -2.81
CA TYR A 325 -13.60 3.51 -3.55
C TYR A 325 -13.92 2.24 -2.76
N ILE A 326 -14.43 1.23 -3.48
CA ILE A 326 -14.71 -0.10 -2.96
C ILE A 326 -13.78 -1.07 -3.66
N ASP A 327 -12.92 -1.75 -2.89
CA ASP A 327 -11.99 -2.72 -3.48
C ASP A 327 -12.79 -3.87 -4.11
N PRO A 328 -12.61 -4.21 -5.41
CA PRO A 328 -13.37 -5.28 -6.04
C PRO A 328 -13.24 -6.65 -5.34
N HIS A 329 -12.20 -6.87 -4.54
CA HIS A 329 -12.05 -8.08 -3.72
C HIS A 329 -12.98 -8.12 -2.50
N THR A 330 -13.73 -7.04 -2.20
CA THR A 330 -14.84 -7.09 -1.24
C THR A 330 -16.05 -7.84 -1.79
N TYR A 331 -16.11 -8.07 -3.11
CA TYR A 331 -17.15 -8.87 -3.74
C TYR A 331 -16.74 -10.34 -3.77
N GLU A 332 -17.71 -11.23 -3.51
CA GLU A 332 -17.48 -12.69 -3.59
C GLU A 332 -17.25 -13.15 -5.05
N ASP A 333 -17.76 -12.41 -6.03
CA ASP A 333 -17.59 -12.64 -7.47
C ASP A 333 -17.14 -11.37 -8.22
N PRO A 334 -15.96 -11.35 -8.87
CA PRO A 334 -15.53 -10.21 -9.70
C PRO A 334 -16.48 -9.86 -10.84
N ASN A 335 -17.26 -10.83 -11.37
CA ASN A 335 -18.28 -10.51 -12.36
C ASN A 335 -19.37 -9.62 -11.77
N GLN A 336 -19.69 -9.77 -10.48
CA GLN A 336 -20.64 -8.90 -9.78
C GLN A 336 -20.11 -7.46 -9.67
N ALA A 337 -18.84 -7.29 -9.32
CA ALA A 337 -18.21 -5.96 -9.26
C ALA A 337 -18.16 -5.30 -10.64
N VAL A 338 -17.83 -6.07 -11.70
CA VAL A 338 -17.84 -5.58 -13.08
C VAL A 338 -19.25 -5.19 -13.51
N HIS A 339 -20.28 -5.99 -13.22
CA HIS A 339 -21.66 -5.66 -13.56
C HIS A 339 -22.22 -4.46 -12.76
N GLU A 340 -21.69 -4.20 -11.56
CA GLU A 340 -22.10 -3.03 -10.75
C GLU A 340 -21.47 -1.73 -11.26
N PHE A 341 -20.20 -1.76 -11.69
CA PHE A 341 -19.44 -0.54 -12.01
C PHE A 341 -19.14 -0.33 -13.50
N ALA A 342 -19.26 -1.36 -14.34
CA ALA A 342 -18.99 -1.26 -15.78
C ALA A 342 -20.24 -1.53 -16.61
N LYS A 343 -20.40 -0.73 -17.67
CA LYS A 343 -21.50 -0.89 -18.62
C LYS A 343 -21.18 -2.00 -19.62
N GLU A 344 -22.08 -2.96 -19.77
CA GLU A 344 -21.99 -3.96 -20.86
C GLU A 344 -22.29 -3.29 -22.22
N ILE A 345 -21.41 -3.51 -23.20
CA ILE A 345 -21.52 -3.03 -24.58
C ILE A 345 -21.78 -4.22 -25.51
N GLU A 346 -22.70 -4.06 -26.46
CA GLU A 346 -22.87 -5.05 -27.52
C GLU A 346 -21.69 -5.00 -28.51
N ALA A 347 -21.08 -6.15 -28.81
CA ALA A 347 -19.93 -6.21 -29.72
C ALA A 347 -20.21 -5.61 -31.11
N SER A 348 -21.46 -5.64 -31.57
CA SER A 348 -21.92 -5.00 -32.82
C SER A 348 -21.76 -3.48 -32.84
N CYS A 349 -21.65 -2.84 -31.68
CA CYS A 349 -21.46 -1.40 -31.55
C CYS A 349 -19.98 -0.97 -31.70
N ILE A 350 -19.06 -1.94 -31.79
CA ILE A 350 -17.61 -1.70 -31.78
C ILE A 350 -17.03 -2.07 -33.14
N THR A 351 -16.23 -1.17 -33.71
CA THR A 351 -15.40 -1.43 -34.88
C THR A 351 -13.93 -1.36 -34.48
N ILE A 352 -13.21 -2.48 -34.59
CA ILE A 352 -11.76 -2.53 -34.34
C ILE A 352 -11.04 -2.09 -35.62
N GLU A 353 -10.15 -1.09 -35.51
CA GLU A 353 -9.46 -0.52 -36.68
C GLU A 353 -8.01 -1.04 -36.81
N ARG A 354 -7.15 -0.78 -35.82
CA ARG A 354 -5.72 -1.16 -35.86
C ARG A 354 -5.19 -1.51 -34.48
N VAL A 355 -4.18 -2.37 -34.42
CA VAL A 355 -3.42 -2.65 -33.19
C VAL A 355 -2.52 -1.44 -32.88
N ILE A 356 -2.58 -0.95 -31.65
CA ILE A 356 -1.78 0.19 -31.15
C ILE A 356 -0.79 -0.20 -30.06
N GLY A 357 -0.93 -1.40 -29.49
CA GLY A 357 -0.01 -1.94 -28.51
C GLY A 357 -0.34 -3.38 -28.13
N ALA A 358 0.51 -3.95 -27.29
CA ALA A 358 0.28 -5.25 -26.66
C ALA A 358 0.42 -5.08 -25.15
N GLY A 359 -0.58 -5.56 -24.40
CA GLY A 359 -0.53 -5.67 -22.94
C GLY A 359 -0.39 -7.12 -22.49
N GLU A 360 -0.31 -7.32 -21.18
CA GLU A 360 -0.20 -8.63 -20.51
C GLU A 360 -1.24 -9.64 -21.06
N PHE A 361 -2.51 -9.21 -21.04
CA PHE A 361 -3.66 -10.05 -21.35
C PHE A 361 -3.97 -10.19 -22.85
N GLY A 362 -3.39 -9.35 -23.71
CA GLY A 362 -3.73 -9.29 -25.12
C GLY A 362 -3.42 -7.98 -25.81
N GLU A 363 -3.94 -7.84 -27.03
CA GLU A 363 -3.69 -6.68 -27.87
C GLU A 363 -4.55 -5.50 -27.43
N VAL A 364 -3.98 -4.31 -27.56
CA VAL A 364 -4.67 -3.03 -27.44
C VAL A 364 -4.86 -2.50 -28.85
N CYS A 365 -6.10 -2.24 -29.23
CA CYS A 365 -6.47 -1.74 -30.54
C CYS A 365 -7.09 -0.34 -30.44
N SER A 366 -6.91 0.51 -31.45
CA SER A 366 -7.80 1.65 -31.66
C SER A 366 -9.04 1.19 -32.42
N GLY A 367 -10.17 1.84 -32.15
CA GLY A 367 -11.41 1.56 -32.84
C GLY A 367 -12.44 2.66 -32.68
N ARG A 368 -13.67 2.33 -33.06
CA ARG A 368 -14.83 3.21 -32.98
C ARG A 368 -15.94 2.56 -32.17
N LEU A 369 -16.62 3.36 -31.35
CA LEU A 369 -17.79 2.95 -30.59
C LEU A 369 -19.01 3.78 -31.02
N LYS A 370 -20.11 3.09 -31.35
CA LYS A 370 -21.40 3.70 -31.71
C LYS A 370 -22.48 3.29 -30.71
N LEU A 371 -22.72 4.13 -29.72
CA LEU A 371 -23.81 3.96 -28.75
C LEU A 371 -25.13 4.51 -29.30
N GLN A 372 -26.26 3.97 -28.84
CA GLN A 372 -27.59 4.47 -29.21
C GLN A 372 -27.71 5.97 -28.94
N GLY A 373 -28.14 6.73 -29.96
CA GLY A 373 -28.33 8.18 -29.86
C GLY A 373 -27.05 9.02 -29.81
N LYS A 374 -25.85 8.41 -29.84
CA LYS A 374 -24.56 9.13 -29.91
C LYS A 374 -23.95 9.01 -31.30
N ARG A 375 -23.17 10.03 -31.68
CA ARG A 375 -22.26 9.93 -32.84
C ARG A 375 -21.17 8.90 -32.53
N GLU A 376 -20.65 8.27 -33.57
CA GLU A 376 -19.52 7.37 -33.45
C GLU A 376 -18.26 8.15 -33.01
N PHE A 377 -17.52 7.60 -32.04
CA PHE A 377 -16.35 8.27 -31.45
C PHE A 377 -15.18 7.28 -31.24
N PRO A 378 -13.93 7.77 -31.20
CA PRO A 378 -12.76 6.91 -31.09
C PRO A 378 -12.60 6.32 -29.68
N VAL A 379 -12.20 5.05 -29.62
CA VAL A 379 -11.98 4.31 -28.37
C VAL A 379 -10.70 3.48 -28.45
N ALA A 380 -10.12 3.19 -27.28
CA ALA A 380 -9.12 2.14 -27.11
C ALA A 380 -9.80 0.85 -26.64
N ILE A 381 -9.43 -0.27 -27.26
CA ILE A 381 -10.07 -1.57 -27.07
C ILE A 381 -8.99 -2.55 -26.64
N LYS A 382 -8.98 -2.89 -25.35
CA LYS A 382 -8.11 -3.96 -24.83
C LYS A 382 -8.86 -5.28 -25.03
N THR A 383 -8.20 -6.25 -25.63
CA THR A 383 -8.79 -7.57 -25.91
C THR A 383 -8.12 -8.65 -25.08
N LEU A 384 -8.88 -9.66 -24.64
CA LEU A 384 -8.34 -10.82 -23.93
C LEU A 384 -8.00 -11.95 -24.92
N LYS A 385 -6.76 -12.45 -24.87
CA LYS A 385 -6.23 -13.52 -25.76
C LYS A 385 -7.11 -14.76 -25.78
N VAL A 386 -7.28 -15.38 -26.95
CA VAL A 386 -7.99 -16.67 -27.08
C VAL A 386 -7.28 -17.74 -26.25
N GLY A 387 -8.05 -18.59 -25.55
CA GLY A 387 -7.50 -19.65 -24.69
C GLY A 387 -7.14 -19.23 -23.26
N TYR A 388 -7.59 -18.05 -22.82
CA TYR A 388 -7.40 -17.57 -21.45
C TYR A 388 -7.97 -18.53 -20.39
N THR A 389 -7.36 -18.51 -19.20
CA THR A 389 -7.90 -19.15 -17.99
C THR A 389 -8.94 -18.26 -17.30
N GLU A 390 -9.82 -18.84 -16.48
CA GLU A 390 -10.78 -18.04 -15.68
C GLU A 390 -10.08 -17.08 -14.71
N LYS A 391 -8.87 -17.40 -14.25
CA LYS A 391 -8.04 -16.47 -13.47
C LYS A 391 -7.68 -15.24 -14.31
N GLN A 392 -7.12 -15.45 -15.51
CA GLN A 392 -6.76 -14.35 -16.41
C GLN A 392 -7.98 -13.52 -16.82
N ARG A 393 -9.14 -14.13 -17.02
CA ARG A 393 -10.40 -13.39 -17.28
C ARG A 393 -10.80 -12.50 -16.10
N ARG A 394 -10.72 -13.03 -14.87
CA ARG A 394 -11.00 -12.26 -13.65
C ARG A 394 -10.00 -11.13 -13.45
N ASP A 395 -8.71 -11.41 -13.62
CA ASP A 395 -7.64 -10.43 -13.48
C ASP A 395 -7.80 -9.30 -14.52
N PHE A 396 -8.12 -9.66 -15.77
CA PHE A 396 -8.42 -8.72 -16.85
C PHE A 396 -9.62 -7.82 -16.51
N LEU A 397 -10.77 -8.41 -16.16
CA LEU A 397 -11.97 -7.64 -15.86
C LEU A 397 -11.90 -6.88 -14.53
N GLY A 398 -11.02 -7.29 -13.61
CA GLY A 398 -10.75 -6.57 -12.36
C GLY A 398 -10.25 -5.15 -12.58
N GLU A 399 -9.51 -4.90 -13.66
CA GLU A 399 -9.10 -3.55 -14.05
C GLU A 399 -10.31 -2.68 -14.39
N ALA A 400 -11.28 -3.22 -15.13
CA ALA A 400 -12.50 -2.51 -15.49
C ALA A 400 -13.42 -2.24 -14.29
N SER A 401 -13.50 -3.13 -13.31
CA SER A 401 -14.30 -2.88 -12.10
C SER A 401 -13.71 -1.80 -11.19
N ILE A 402 -12.39 -1.58 -11.24
CA ILE A 402 -11.75 -0.42 -10.59
C ILE A 402 -12.05 0.85 -11.38
N MET A 403 -11.76 0.85 -12.68
CA MET A 403 -11.97 2.03 -13.54
C MET A 403 -13.42 2.52 -13.54
N GLY A 404 -14.39 1.60 -13.52
CA GLY A 404 -15.82 1.93 -13.52
C GLY A 404 -16.30 2.73 -12.30
N GLN A 405 -15.50 2.78 -11.23
CA GLN A 405 -15.80 3.57 -10.03
C GLN A 405 -15.34 5.04 -10.13
N PHE A 406 -14.54 5.37 -11.14
CA PHE A 406 -13.90 6.67 -11.28
C PHE A 406 -14.51 7.51 -12.41
N ASP A 407 -14.71 8.79 -12.12
CA ASP A 407 -15.22 9.77 -13.07
C ASP A 407 -14.54 11.12 -12.80
N HIS A 408 -13.49 11.41 -13.57
CA HIS A 408 -12.71 12.64 -13.43
C HIS A 408 -11.95 12.95 -14.73
N PRO A 409 -11.82 14.23 -15.16
CA PRO A 409 -11.21 14.61 -16.44
C PRO A 409 -9.73 14.21 -16.60
N ASN A 410 -9.02 13.93 -15.52
CA ASN A 410 -7.62 13.48 -15.52
C ASN A 410 -7.45 12.02 -15.08
N ILE A 411 -8.50 11.21 -15.14
CA ILE A 411 -8.48 9.75 -14.96
C ILE A 411 -8.99 9.12 -16.25
N ILE A 412 -8.38 8.03 -16.73
CA ILE A 412 -8.84 7.35 -17.94
C ILE A 412 -10.29 6.86 -17.78
N HIS A 413 -11.15 7.24 -18.71
CA HIS A 413 -12.57 6.90 -18.67
C HIS A 413 -12.84 5.52 -19.26
N LEU A 414 -13.60 4.71 -18.53
CA LEU A 414 -14.15 3.44 -18.99
C LEU A 414 -15.49 3.68 -19.69
N GLU A 415 -15.55 3.40 -20.99
CA GLU A 415 -16.80 3.44 -21.76
C GLU A 415 -17.67 2.19 -21.48
N GLY A 416 -17.02 1.05 -21.27
CA GLY A 416 -17.68 -0.19 -20.89
C GLY A 416 -16.86 -1.45 -21.17
N VAL A 417 -17.50 -2.59 -21.04
CA VAL A 417 -16.92 -3.92 -21.23
C VAL A 417 -17.76 -4.76 -22.17
N VAL A 418 -17.12 -5.72 -22.85
CA VAL A 418 -17.80 -6.78 -23.59
C VAL A 418 -17.47 -8.09 -22.91
N THR A 419 -18.45 -8.68 -22.23
CA THR A 419 -18.27 -9.92 -21.45
C THR A 419 -19.13 -11.07 -21.95
N LYS A 420 -20.22 -10.77 -22.68
CA LYS A 420 -21.20 -11.74 -23.18
C LYS A 420 -20.80 -12.43 -24.50
N SER A 421 -19.81 -11.91 -25.21
CA SER A 421 -19.30 -12.47 -26.46
C SER A 421 -17.77 -12.56 -26.45
N LYS A 422 -17.22 -13.34 -27.37
CA LYS A 422 -15.76 -13.39 -27.61
C LYS A 422 -15.37 -12.50 -28.80
N PRO A 423 -14.22 -11.80 -28.74
CA PRO A 423 -13.31 -11.71 -27.59
C PRO A 423 -13.90 -10.87 -26.44
N VAL A 424 -13.43 -11.13 -25.22
CA VAL A 424 -13.75 -10.28 -24.05
C VAL A 424 -12.97 -8.98 -24.19
N MET A 425 -13.63 -7.84 -23.97
CA MET A 425 -13.05 -6.52 -24.23
C MET A 425 -13.25 -5.53 -23.07
N ILE A 426 -12.28 -4.65 -22.89
CA ILE A 426 -12.39 -3.42 -22.08
C ILE A 426 -12.26 -2.25 -23.04
N VAL A 427 -13.24 -1.35 -23.01
CA VAL A 427 -13.33 -0.21 -23.93
C VAL A 427 -13.16 1.07 -23.13
N THR A 428 -12.09 1.81 -23.39
CA THR A 428 -11.79 3.10 -22.77
C THR A 428 -11.78 4.20 -23.81
N GLU A 429 -11.78 5.46 -23.36
CA GLU A 429 -11.51 6.58 -24.25
C GLU A 429 -10.15 6.41 -24.97
N TYR A 430 -10.06 6.92 -26.21
CA TYR A 430 -8.82 6.86 -26.98
C TYR A 430 -7.89 8.03 -26.65
N MET A 431 -6.62 7.72 -26.40
CA MET A 431 -5.57 8.68 -26.06
C MET A 431 -4.53 8.69 -27.18
N GLU A 432 -4.68 9.62 -28.13
CA GLU A 432 -3.99 9.59 -29.44
C GLU A 432 -2.46 9.66 -29.34
N ASN A 433 -1.96 10.29 -28.29
CA ASN A 433 -0.54 10.54 -28.09
C ASN A 433 0.16 9.47 -27.23
N GLY A 434 -0.57 8.44 -26.79
CA GLY A 434 -0.01 7.30 -26.05
C GLY A 434 0.48 7.67 -24.65
N SER A 435 1.52 6.99 -24.17
CA SER A 435 2.10 7.24 -22.85
C SER A 435 2.94 8.53 -22.82
N LEU A 436 2.91 9.23 -21.70
CA LEU A 436 3.52 10.55 -21.55
C LEU A 436 5.05 10.48 -21.68
N ASP A 437 5.70 9.45 -21.15
CA ASP A 437 7.16 9.30 -21.23
C ASP A 437 7.64 9.18 -22.69
N THR A 438 6.96 8.37 -23.50
CA THR A 438 7.27 8.17 -24.92
C THR A 438 6.93 9.41 -25.72
N PHE A 439 5.80 10.06 -25.40
CA PHE A 439 5.40 11.30 -26.03
C PHE A 439 6.41 12.43 -25.80
N LEU A 440 6.92 12.59 -24.57
CA LEU A 440 7.91 13.61 -24.24
C LEU A 440 9.24 13.37 -24.93
N LYS A 441 9.75 12.12 -24.92
CA LYS A 441 11.00 11.76 -25.65
C LYS A 441 10.90 12.07 -27.14
N LYS A 442 9.74 11.80 -27.75
CA LYS A 442 9.48 12.06 -29.18
C LYS A 442 9.42 13.56 -29.50
N ASN A 443 9.02 14.38 -28.53
CA ASN A 443 8.83 15.82 -28.68
C ASN A 443 9.80 16.61 -27.80
N ASP A 444 11.04 16.13 -27.66
CA ASP A 444 12.04 16.70 -26.78
C ASP A 444 12.30 18.18 -27.08
N GLY A 445 12.20 19.01 -26.04
CA GLY A 445 12.36 20.47 -26.12
C GLY A 445 11.26 21.24 -26.88
N GLN A 446 10.17 20.60 -27.31
CA GLN A 446 9.12 21.26 -28.11
C GLN A 446 8.03 21.94 -27.27
N PHE A 447 8.02 21.74 -25.95
CA PHE A 447 7.03 22.33 -25.06
C PHE A 447 7.59 23.49 -24.27
N THR A 448 6.77 24.51 -24.09
CA THR A 448 7.04 25.55 -23.11
C THR A 448 6.92 24.98 -21.69
N VAL A 449 7.66 25.57 -20.75
CA VAL A 449 7.59 25.20 -19.33
C VAL A 449 6.15 25.26 -18.81
N ILE A 450 5.36 26.25 -19.24
CA ILE A 450 3.96 26.38 -18.80
C ILE A 450 3.07 25.23 -19.30
N GLN A 451 3.33 24.68 -20.49
CA GLN A 451 2.62 23.49 -20.99
C GLN A 451 2.98 22.26 -20.16
N LEU A 452 4.26 22.08 -19.82
CA LEU A 452 4.70 21.00 -18.92
C LEU A 452 4.07 21.12 -17.52
N VAL A 453 4.00 22.33 -16.97
CA VAL A 453 3.29 22.59 -15.71
C VAL A 453 1.80 22.28 -15.84
N GLY A 454 1.18 22.56 -16.99
CA GLY A 454 -0.20 22.18 -17.28
C GLY A 454 -0.41 20.65 -17.26
N MET A 455 0.50 19.89 -17.86
CA MET A 455 0.50 18.41 -17.81
C MET A 455 0.59 17.92 -16.37
N LEU A 456 1.56 18.43 -15.59
CA LEU A 456 1.75 18.09 -14.18
C LEU A 456 0.51 18.40 -13.34
N ARG A 457 -0.08 19.58 -13.54
CA ARG A 457 -1.31 19.99 -12.85
C ARG A 457 -2.48 19.06 -13.16
N GLY A 458 -2.61 18.61 -14.41
CA GLY A 458 -3.62 17.60 -14.79
C GLY A 458 -3.42 16.29 -14.03
N ILE A 459 -2.19 15.76 -14.01
CA ILE A 459 -1.84 14.53 -13.28
C ILE A 459 -2.12 14.68 -11.79
N ALA A 460 -1.70 15.78 -11.16
CA ALA A 460 -1.97 16.08 -9.75
C ALA A 460 -3.47 16.16 -9.45
N SER A 461 -4.27 16.71 -10.37
CA SER A 461 -5.73 16.76 -10.22
C SER A 461 -6.36 15.36 -10.22
N GLY A 462 -5.88 14.46 -11.11
CA GLY A 462 -6.31 13.07 -11.11
C GLY A 462 -5.92 12.34 -9.83
N MET A 463 -4.69 12.51 -9.37
CA MET A 463 -4.20 11.88 -8.14
C MET A 463 -4.87 12.43 -6.87
N LYS A 464 -5.21 13.73 -6.84
CA LYS A 464 -6.06 14.31 -5.79
C LYS A 464 -7.41 13.58 -5.73
N TYR A 465 -8.07 13.44 -6.88
CA TYR A 465 -9.35 12.74 -6.97
C TYR A 465 -9.25 11.29 -6.46
N LEU A 466 -8.22 10.53 -6.86
CA LEU A 466 -8.00 9.17 -6.35
C LEU A 466 -7.77 9.15 -4.83
N SER A 467 -6.98 10.09 -4.31
CA SER A 467 -6.75 10.20 -2.87
C SER A 467 -8.04 10.54 -2.10
N ASP A 468 -8.88 11.43 -2.62
CA ASP A 468 -10.18 11.79 -2.02
C ASP A 468 -11.14 10.60 -2.05
N MET A 469 -11.05 9.76 -3.09
CA MET A 469 -11.77 8.49 -3.19
C MET A 469 -11.21 7.40 -2.25
N GLY A 470 -10.08 7.63 -1.58
CA GLY A 470 -9.40 6.64 -0.75
C GLY A 470 -8.64 5.56 -1.53
N TYR A 471 -8.37 5.79 -2.82
CA TYR A 471 -7.62 4.90 -3.68
C TYR A 471 -6.12 5.25 -3.70
N VAL A 472 -5.26 4.24 -3.60
CA VAL A 472 -3.80 4.39 -3.68
C VAL A 472 -3.33 3.70 -4.95
N HIS A 473 -2.65 4.45 -5.83
CA HIS A 473 -2.24 4.00 -7.17
C HIS A 473 -1.08 3.00 -7.13
N ARG A 474 -0.06 3.24 -6.30
CA ARG A 474 1.11 2.37 -6.05
C ARG A 474 2.11 2.22 -7.20
N ASP A 475 1.68 2.44 -8.43
CA ASP A 475 2.53 2.44 -9.63
C ASP A 475 2.39 3.72 -10.45
N LEU A 476 2.47 4.88 -9.81
CA LEU A 476 2.40 6.16 -10.51
C LEU A 476 3.76 6.45 -11.20
N ALA A 477 3.75 6.52 -12.53
CA ALA A 477 4.92 6.81 -13.36
C ALA A 477 4.47 7.45 -14.68
N ALA A 478 5.35 8.17 -15.40
CA ALA A 478 4.99 8.80 -16.66
C ALA A 478 4.53 7.80 -17.74
N ARG A 479 5.01 6.54 -17.69
CA ARG A 479 4.54 5.45 -18.56
C ARG A 479 3.06 5.09 -18.36
N ASN A 480 2.52 5.34 -17.16
CA ASN A 480 1.13 5.05 -16.78
C ASN A 480 0.24 6.31 -16.87
N ILE A 481 0.76 7.39 -17.46
CA ILE A 481 -0.02 8.58 -17.83
C ILE A 481 -0.25 8.56 -19.33
N LEU A 482 -1.51 8.58 -19.74
CA LEU A 482 -1.88 8.71 -21.15
C LEU A 482 -2.17 10.16 -21.51
N ILE A 483 -1.89 10.53 -22.77
CA ILE A 483 -2.10 11.89 -23.28
C ILE A 483 -2.94 11.86 -24.56
N ASN A 484 -3.93 12.75 -24.64
CA ASN A 484 -4.78 12.89 -25.83
C ASN A 484 -4.25 13.98 -26.77
N SER A 485 -4.92 14.14 -27.92
CA SER A 485 -4.62 15.13 -28.95
C SER A 485 -4.62 16.58 -28.45
N ASN A 486 -5.39 16.87 -27.39
CA ASN A 486 -5.47 18.19 -26.75
C ASN A 486 -4.45 18.37 -25.60
N LEU A 487 -3.47 17.46 -25.49
CA LEU A 487 -2.45 17.44 -24.43
C LEU A 487 -3.01 17.26 -23.00
N VAL A 488 -4.21 16.70 -22.86
CA VAL A 488 -4.77 16.36 -21.56
C VAL A 488 -4.14 15.06 -21.07
N CYS A 489 -3.43 15.14 -19.94
CA CYS A 489 -2.87 13.99 -19.25
C CYS A 489 -3.92 13.32 -18.36
N LYS A 490 -3.99 11.98 -18.44
CA LYS A 490 -4.88 11.15 -17.62
C LYS A 490 -4.12 10.01 -16.97
N VAL A 491 -4.36 9.80 -15.68
CA VAL A 491 -3.84 8.65 -14.94
C VAL A 491 -4.55 7.38 -15.43
N SER A 492 -3.77 6.34 -15.67
CA SER A 492 -4.23 5.05 -16.20
C SER A 492 -3.48 3.90 -15.52
N ASP A 493 -3.75 2.67 -15.96
CA ASP A 493 -3.16 1.44 -15.41
C ASP A 493 -3.56 1.17 -13.96
N PHE A 494 -4.85 0.90 -13.78
CA PHE A 494 -5.45 0.48 -12.52
C PHE A 494 -5.41 -1.05 -12.32
N GLY A 495 -4.67 -1.76 -13.18
CA GLY A 495 -4.46 -3.19 -13.04
C GLY A 495 -3.87 -3.47 -11.66
N LEU A 496 -4.38 -4.50 -10.98
CA LEU A 496 -4.01 -4.83 -9.60
C LEU A 496 -2.47 -4.82 -9.45
N SER A 497 -1.99 -3.82 -8.71
CA SER A 497 -0.60 -3.40 -8.47
C SER A 497 0.36 -4.47 -7.90
N ARG A 498 0.31 -5.75 -8.32
CA ARG A 498 0.98 -6.86 -7.63
C ARG A 498 1.66 -7.91 -8.51
N VAL A 499 1.66 -7.78 -9.84
CA VAL A 499 2.32 -8.78 -10.68
C VAL A 499 3.11 -8.09 -11.79
N LEU A 500 4.20 -7.42 -11.46
CA LEU A 500 5.19 -6.96 -12.46
C LEU A 500 5.98 -8.16 -13.06
N GLU A 501 5.37 -9.35 -13.23
CA GLU A 501 6.07 -10.61 -13.60
C GLU A 501 6.94 -10.44 -14.86
N ASP A 502 6.57 -9.53 -15.76
CA ASP A 502 7.25 -9.28 -17.02
C ASP A 502 8.11 -8.00 -17.09
N ASP A 503 8.17 -7.17 -16.03
CA ASP A 503 9.11 -6.02 -16.01
C ASP A 503 10.52 -6.50 -15.61
N PRO A 504 11.52 -6.43 -16.52
CA PRO A 504 12.91 -6.79 -16.22
C PRO A 504 13.57 -5.81 -15.23
N GLU A 505 13.00 -4.62 -15.03
CA GLU A 505 13.52 -3.58 -14.13
C GLU A 505 12.88 -3.58 -12.75
N ALA A 506 11.83 -4.36 -12.52
CA ALA A 506 11.18 -4.45 -11.23
C ALA A 506 11.97 -5.35 -10.26
N ALA A 507 12.22 -4.86 -9.04
CA ALA A 507 12.97 -5.62 -8.04
C ALA A 507 12.04 -6.34 -7.06
N TYR A 508 12.47 -7.50 -6.58
CA TYR A 508 11.82 -8.21 -5.48
C TYR A 508 12.14 -7.53 -4.14
N THR A 509 11.11 -7.17 -3.38
CA THR A 509 11.29 -6.71 -2.00
C THR A 509 11.66 -7.88 -1.09
N THR A 510 12.33 -7.62 0.03
CA THR A 510 12.65 -8.62 1.08
C THR A 510 11.43 -9.39 1.62
N ARG A 511 10.21 -8.85 1.44
CA ARG A 511 8.93 -9.48 1.82
C ARG A 511 8.12 -10.09 0.66
N GLY A 512 8.74 -10.29 -0.52
CA GLY A 512 8.22 -11.06 -1.66
C GLY A 512 7.22 -10.34 -2.57
N GLY A 513 7.52 -10.23 -3.87
CA GLY A 513 6.73 -9.55 -4.92
C GLY A 513 7.47 -8.35 -5.52
N LYS A 514 7.20 -8.02 -6.77
CA LYS A 514 7.92 -7.01 -7.56
C LYS A 514 7.34 -5.60 -7.35
N ILE A 515 8.20 -4.57 -7.30
CA ILE A 515 7.81 -3.14 -7.23
C ILE A 515 8.69 -2.27 -8.16
N PRO A 516 8.20 -1.11 -8.64
CA PRO A 516 8.94 -0.19 -9.50
C PRO A 516 9.87 0.70 -8.65
N ILE A 517 11.01 0.17 -8.22
CA ILE A 517 11.91 0.76 -7.21
C ILE A 517 12.16 2.27 -7.40
N ARG A 518 12.45 2.69 -8.63
CA ARG A 518 12.84 4.09 -8.95
C ARG A 518 11.71 5.11 -8.74
N TRP A 519 10.46 4.66 -8.70
CA TRP A 519 9.28 5.50 -8.43
C TRP A 519 8.71 5.29 -7.03
N THR A 520 9.16 4.25 -6.31
CA THR A 520 8.52 3.82 -5.07
C THR A 520 9.13 4.54 -3.87
N ALA A 521 8.28 5.00 -2.95
CA ALA A 521 8.73 5.66 -1.73
C ALA A 521 9.53 4.72 -0.79
N PRO A 522 10.47 5.24 0.03
CA PRO A 522 11.32 4.42 0.90
C PRO A 522 10.53 3.50 1.82
N GLU A 523 9.45 4.01 2.43
CA GLU A 523 8.59 3.21 3.32
C GLU A 523 7.79 2.13 2.58
N ALA A 524 7.49 2.33 1.30
CA ALA A 524 6.82 1.34 0.47
C ALA A 524 7.81 0.27 -0.02
N ILE A 525 9.06 0.62 -0.27
CA ILE A 525 10.15 -0.34 -0.55
C ILE A 525 10.44 -1.19 0.70
N ALA A 526 10.70 -0.55 1.84
CA ALA A 526 11.15 -1.22 3.05
C ALA A 526 10.04 -2.00 3.77
N PHE A 527 8.83 -1.42 3.85
CA PHE A 527 7.75 -1.93 4.70
C PHE A 527 6.47 -2.25 3.95
N ARG A 528 6.43 -2.08 2.62
CA ARG A 528 5.19 -2.18 1.80
C ARG A 528 4.05 -1.29 2.26
N LYS A 529 4.41 -0.15 2.83
CA LYS A 529 3.45 0.84 3.31
C LYS A 529 3.00 1.79 2.19
N PHE A 530 2.09 1.32 1.35
CA PHE A 530 1.50 2.13 0.30
C PHE A 530 0.37 3.01 0.83
N THR A 531 0.45 4.31 0.57
CA THR A 531 -0.51 5.35 0.97
C THR A 531 -0.56 6.47 -0.05
N SER A 532 -1.52 7.40 0.01
CA SER A 532 -1.49 8.60 -0.83
C SER A 532 -0.16 9.37 -0.73
N ALA A 533 0.49 9.36 0.45
CA ALA A 533 1.80 9.99 0.63
C ALA A 533 2.95 9.24 -0.08
N SER A 534 2.82 7.92 -0.31
CA SER A 534 3.77 7.21 -1.16
C SER A 534 3.52 7.51 -2.64
N ASP A 535 2.27 7.73 -3.05
CA ASP A 535 1.96 8.20 -4.41
C ASP A 535 2.45 9.64 -4.64
N VAL A 536 2.48 10.49 -3.61
CA VAL A 536 3.10 11.82 -3.68
C VAL A 536 4.59 11.72 -3.98
N TRP A 537 5.30 10.76 -3.38
CA TRP A 537 6.70 10.51 -3.73
C TRP A 537 6.85 10.15 -5.20
N SER A 538 6.03 9.21 -5.68
CA SER A 538 6.00 8.80 -7.08
C SER A 538 5.66 9.96 -8.00
N TYR A 539 4.75 10.84 -7.59
CA TYR A 539 4.42 12.07 -8.31
C TYR A 539 5.62 13.02 -8.42
N GLY A 540 6.44 13.16 -7.36
CA GLY A 540 7.71 13.89 -7.44
C GLY A 540 8.66 13.33 -8.49
N ILE A 541 8.70 12.00 -8.66
CA ILE A 541 9.46 11.34 -9.73
C ILE A 541 8.85 11.64 -11.11
N VAL A 542 7.51 11.59 -11.24
CA VAL A 542 6.81 11.99 -12.49
C VAL A 542 7.09 13.45 -12.84
N MET A 543 7.13 14.35 -11.86
CA MET A 543 7.54 15.74 -12.08
C MET A 543 8.94 15.81 -12.68
N TRP A 544 9.87 15.03 -12.15
CA TRP A 544 11.23 14.95 -12.68
C TRP A 544 11.25 14.41 -14.10
N GLU A 545 10.54 13.32 -14.40
CA GLU A 545 10.41 12.75 -15.76
C GLU A 545 9.85 13.77 -16.75
N VAL A 546 8.80 14.51 -16.39
CA VAL A 546 8.18 15.50 -17.28
C VAL A 546 9.15 16.64 -17.59
N MET A 547 9.83 17.16 -16.56
CA MET A 547 10.77 18.27 -16.71
C MET A 547 12.09 17.85 -17.39
N SER A 548 12.41 16.56 -17.40
CA SER A 548 13.55 15.99 -18.13
C SER A 548 13.17 15.37 -19.49
N TYR A 549 11.94 15.60 -19.97
CA TYR A 549 11.44 15.06 -21.24
C TYR A 549 11.53 13.52 -21.35
N GLY A 550 11.27 12.84 -20.24
CA GLY A 550 11.21 11.39 -20.15
C GLY A 550 12.57 10.73 -19.91
N GLU A 551 13.58 11.44 -19.39
CA GLU A 551 14.78 10.76 -18.91
C GLU A 551 14.42 9.72 -17.83
N ARG A 552 15.20 8.65 -17.78
CA ARG A 552 15.00 7.59 -16.80
C ARG A 552 15.50 8.04 -15.41
N PRO A 553 14.67 7.97 -14.36
CA PRO A 553 15.10 8.30 -13.00
C PRO A 553 16.25 7.41 -12.52
N TYR A 554 17.29 8.02 -11.96
CA TYR A 554 18.49 7.36 -11.42
C TYR A 554 19.20 6.44 -12.43
N TRP A 555 19.14 6.76 -13.72
CA TRP A 555 19.57 5.86 -14.81
C TRP A 555 21.00 5.32 -14.67
N GLU A 556 21.88 6.02 -13.95
CA GLU A 556 23.28 5.62 -13.67
C GLU A 556 23.44 4.59 -12.55
N MET A 557 22.36 4.27 -11.82
CA MET A 557 22.39 3.45 -10.61
C MET A 557 21.68 2.11 -10.82
N THR A 558 22.14 1.03 -10.18
CA THR A 558 21.35 -0.21 -10.09
C THR A 558 20.18 -0.04 -9.13
N ASN A 559 19.18 -0.93 -9.17
CA ASN A 559 18.07 -0.86 -8.21
C ASN A 559 18.54 -0.95 -6.75
N GLN A 560 19.61 -1.71 -6.46
CA GLN A 560 20.18 -1.79 -5.12
C GLN A 560 20.82 -0.47 -4.70
N ASP A 561 21.56 0.16 -5.61
CA ASP A 561 22.17 1.47 -5.36
C ASP A 561 21.11 2.55 -5.16
N VAL A 562 20.04 2.54 -5.95
CA VAL A 562 18.90 3.47 -5.79
C VAL A 562 18.30 3.34 -4.39
N ILE A 563 18.04 2.11 -3.93
CA ILE A 563 17.50 1.87 -2.57
C ILE A 563 18.45 2.46 -1.53
N LYS A 564 19.75 2.15 -1.62
CA LYS A 564 20.75 2.63 -0.68
C LYS A 564 20.84 4.16 -0.67
N ALA A 565 20.97 4.78 -1.83
CA ALA A 565 21.12 6.22 -1.96
C ALA A 565 19.89 6.97 -1.42
N VAL A 566 18.69 6.51 -1.78
CA VAL A 566 17.44 7.10 -1.30
C VAL A 566 17.31 7.01 0.22
N GLU A 567 17.68 5.87 0.82
CA GLU A 567 17.69 5.62 2.27
C GLU A 567 18.67 6.57 3.00
N GLU A 568 19.85 6.78 2.41
CA GLU A 568 20.92 7.68 2.87
C GLU A 568 20.61 9.17 2.64
N GLY A 569 19.50 9.49 1.96
CA GLY A 569 19.01 10.86 1.79
C GLY A 569 19.34 11.49 0.44
N TYR A 570 20.01 10.77 -0.47
CA TYR A 570 20.25 11.24 -1.83
C TYR A 570 18.93 11.48 -2.58
N ARG A 571 18.89 12.54 -3.39
CA ARG A 571 17.75 12.92 -4.25
C ARG A 571 18.24 13.26 -5.65
N LEU A 572 17.38 13.04 -6.64
CA LEU A 572 17.69 13.38 -8.03
C LEU A 572 18.05 14.87 -8.15
N PRO A 573 19.07 15.21 -8.95
CA PRO A 573 19.40 16.60 -9.23
C PRO A 573 18.29 17.27 -10.05
N SER A 574 18.23 18.60 -9.99
CA SER A 574 17.29 19.37 -10.81
C SER A 574 17.48 19.06 -12.31
N PRO A 575 16.39 18.82 -13.07
CA PRO A 575 16.43 18.81 -14.52
C PRO A 575 16.97 20.14 -15.07
N MET A 576 17.51 20.10 -16.29
CA MET A 576 18.01 21.32 -16.95
C MET A 576 16.87 22.28 -17.25
N ASP A 577 17.16 23.58 -17.18
CA ASP A 577 16.20 24.66 -17.38
C ASP A 577 14.92 24.54 -16.51
N CYS A 578 15.00 23.81 -15.40
CA CYS A 578 13.89 23.64 -14.47
C CYS A 578 13.70 24.89 -13.59
N PRO A 579 12.48 25.44 -13.50
CA PRO A 579 12.15 26.48 -12.54
C PRO A 579 12.40 26.02 -11.10
N ALA A 580 13.00 26.90 -10.30
CA ALA A 580 13.34 26.63 -8.90
C ALA A 580 12.12 26.21 -8.06
N ALA A 581 10.96 26.82 -8.31
CA ALA A 581 9.72 26.47 -7.62
C ALA A 581 9.26 25.03 -7.90
N LEU A 582 9.46 24.51 -9.13
CA LEU A 582 9.09 23.14 -9.46
C LEU A 582 10.05 22.14 -8.85
N TYR A 583 11.35 22.43 -8.87
CA TYR A 583 12.33 21.55 -8.23
C TYR A 583 12.16 21.52 -6.71
N GLN A 584 11.86 22.66 -6.07
CA GLN A 584 11.54 22.67 -4.65
C GLN A 584 10.32 21.78 -4.34
N LEU A 585 9.28 21.86 -5.17
CA LEU A 585 8.11 20.99 -5.01
C LEU A 585 8.46 19.50 -5.19
N MET A 586 9.39 19.15 -6.08
CA MET A 586 9.91 17.77 -6.17
C MET A 586 10.59 17.35 -4.86
N LEU A 587 11.44 18.21 -4.28
CA LEU A 587 12.11 17.93 -3.00
C LEU A 587 11.11 17.79 -1.84
N ASP A 588 10.05 18.60 -1.82
CA ASP A 588 8.97 18.51 -0.84
C ASP A 588 8.21 17.18 -0.99
N CYS A 589 8.00 16.70 -2.21
CA CYS A 589 7.44 15.37 -2.46
C CYS A 589 8.38 14.23 -2.00
N TRP A 590 9.69 14.46 -1.99
CA TRP A 590 10.70 13.47 -1.60
C TRP A 590 11.20 13.60 -0.16
N GLN A 591 10.43 14.24 0.72
CA GLN A 591 10.73 14.24 2.15
C GLN A 591 10.78 12.80 2.69
N LYS A 592 11.81 12.51 3.51
CA LYS A 592 12.00 11.18 4.11
C LYS A 592 10.82 10.82 5.01
N ASP A 593 10.41 11.76 5.86
CA ASP A 593 9.14 11.64 6.57
C ASP A 593 7.97 11.88 5.61
N ARG A 594 7.14 10.85 5.45
CA ARG A 594 5.95 10.88 4.60
C ARG A 594 4.91 11.89 5.04
N ASN A 595 4.85 12.24 6.33
CA ASN A 595 3.90 13.21 6.86
C ASN A 595 4.30 14.65 6.52
N SER A 596 5.57 14.86 6.20
CA SER A 596 6.11 16.16 5.75
C SER A 596 5.94 16.39 4.26
N ARG A 597 5.44 15.39 3.50
CA ARG A 597 5.16 15.53 2.07
C ARG A 597 3.85 16.29 1.88
N PRO A 598 3.75 17.17 0.87
CA PRO A 598 2.52 17.89 0.59
C PRO A 598 1.42 16.93 0.14
N LYS A 599 0.18 17.23 0.46
CA LYS A 599 -0.98 16.48 -0.05
C LYS A 599 -1.29 16.89 -1.49
N PHE A 600 -2.00 16.05 -2.24
CA PHE A 600 -2.31 16.34 -3.65
C PHE A 600 -3.16 17.61 -3.85
N ASP A 601 -4.02 17.98 -2.90
CA ASP A 601 -4.77 19.24 -2.91
C ASP A 601 -3.85 20.47 -2.77
N GLU A 602 -2.83 20.37 -1.92
CA GLU A 602 -1.78 21.38 -1.77
C GLU A 602 -0.94 21.49 -3.04
N ILE A 603 -0.56 20.35 -3.64
CA ILE A 603 0.17 20.27 -4.92
C ILE A 603 -0.60 20.97 -6.04
N VAL A 604 -1.88 20.62 -6.23
CA VAL A 604 -2.75 21.26 -7.24
C VAL A 604 -2.82 22.77 -7.00
N SER A 605 -2.99 23.19 -5.73
CA SER A 605 -3.06 24.61 -5.36
C SER A 605 -1.76 25.36 -5.66
N MET A 606 -0.60 24.72 -5.46
CA MET A 606 0.71 25.28 -5.79
C MET A 606 0.89 25.43 -7.30
N LEU A 607 0.58 24.39 -8.08
CA LEU A 607 0.70 24.44 -9.55
C LEU A 607 -0.27 25.45 -10.17
N ASP A 608 -1.49 25.54 -9.66
CA ASP A 608 -2.45 26.57 -10.09
C ASP A 608 -1.94 28.00 -9.83
N LYS A 609 -1.22 28.23 -8.71
CA LYS A 609 -0.58 29.54 -8.45
C LYS A 609 0.54 29.83 -9.46
N LEU A 610 1.35 28.83 -9.81
CA LEU A 610 2.41 28.98 -10.81
C LEU A 610 1.85 29.24 -12.20
N ILE A 611 0.74 28.58 -12.58
CA ILE A 611 0.07 28.78 -13.86
C ILE A 611 -0.54 30.19 -13.94
N ARG A 612 -1.20 30.65 -12.87
CA ARG A 612 -1.79 32.00 -12.82
C ARG A 612 -0.74 33.11 -12.79
N ASN A 613 0.48 32.81 -12.35
CA ASN A 613 1.59 33.76 -12.35
C ASN A 613 2.85 33.18 -13.03
N PRO A 614 2.89 33.11 -14.37
CA PRO A 614 4.01 32.50 -15.11
C PRO A 614 5.36 33.19 -14.87
N SER A 615 5.38 34.43 -14.37
CA SER A 615 6.63 35.12 -14.02
C SER A 615 7.43 34.38 -12.95
N SER A 616 6.75 33.65 -12.05
CA SER A 616 7.36 32.81 -11.02
C SER A 616 8.16 31.63 -11.57
N LEU A 617 7.92 31.24 -12.83
CA LEU A 617 8.63 30.15 -13.50
C LEU A 617 9.95 30.59 -14.17
N LYS A 618 10.28 31.89 -14.16
CA LYS A 618 11.50 32.42 -14.80
C LYS A 618 12.76 32.18 -13.98
N THR A 619 12.63 32.05 -12.65
CA THR A 619 13.77 31.80 -11.77
C THR A 619 14.18 30.34 -11.89
N LEU A 620 15.33 30.08 -12.50
CA LEU A 620 15.88 28.74 -12.69
C LEU A 620 16.74 28.33 -11.48
N VAL A 621 16.91 27.03 -11.28
CA VAL A 621 17.84 26.49 -10.25
C VAL A 621 19.28 26.88 -10.59
N ASN A 622 19.98 27.50 -9.64
CA ASN A 622 21.39 27.91 -9.80
C ASN A 622 22.29 26.70 -10.11
N ALA A 623 23.16 26.84 -11.11
CA ALA A 623 24.09 25.77 -11.52
C ALA A 623 24.99 25.29 -10.36
N SER A 624 25.35 26.16 -9.41
CA SER A 624 26.17 25.79 -8.24
C SER A 624 25.45 24.89 -7.23
N SER A 625 24.13 24.99 -7.10
CA SER A 625 23.31 24.14 -6.21
C SER A 625 23.09 22.71 -6.75
N ARG A 626 23.45 22.44 -8.01
CA ARG A 626 23.41 21.09 -8.61
C ARG A 626 24.41 20.12 -7.97
N VAL A 627 25.45 20.65 -7.32
CA VAL A 627 26.60 19.89 -6.79
C VAL A 627 26.42 19.52 -5.30
N SER A 628 25.54 20.21 -4.56
CA SER A 628 25.48 20.14 -3.09
C SER A 628 24.84 18.88 -2.49
N ASN A 629 24.23 18.00 -3.31
CA ASN A 629 23.55 16.78 -2.83
C ASN A 629 24.38 15.49 -2.95
N LEU A 630 25.68 15.59 -3.26
CA LEU A 630 26.57 14.43 -3.26
C LEU A 630 27.07 14.14 -1.84
N LEU A 631 27.02 12.86 -1.46
CA LEU A 631 27.86 12.32 -0.40
C LEU A 631 29.29 12.82 -0.63
N VAL A 632 29.77 13.63 0.30
CA VAL A 632 31.12 14.16 0.31
C VAL A 632 32.07 12.97 0.52
N GLU A 633 32.56 12.38 -0.56
CA GLU A 633 33.93 11.89 -0.56
C GLU A 633 34.83 13.12 -0.68
N HIS A 634 35.50 13.45 0.42
CA HIS A 634 36.53 14.47 0.45
C HIS A 634 37.60 14.16 -0.60
N SER A 635 37.75 15.03 -1.60
CA SER A 635 38.99 15.20 -2.35
C SER A 635 39.21 16.71 -2.58
N PRO A 636 40.36 17.27 -2.17
CA PRO A 636 40.61 18.70 -2.28
C PRO A 636 41.29 19.02 -3.60
N VAL A 637 40.59 19.58 -4.59
CA VAL A 637 41.22 20.09 -5.82
C VAL A 637 40.31 21.21 -6.37
N GLY A 638 40.68 22.48 -6.56
CA GLY A 638 42.02 23.04 -6.78
C GLY A 638 42.40 22.99 -8.25
N SER A 639 41.73 23.74 -9.13
CA SER A 639 42.19 24.11 -10.48
C SER A 639 43.01 23.03 -11.24
N SER A 640 42.36 22.02 -11.82
CA SER A 640 43.02 21.14 -12.78
C SER A 640 42.08 20.77 -13.94
N ALA A 641 42.56 20.95 -15.17
CA ALA A 641 41.92 20.45 -16.38
C ALA A 641 41.64 18.94 -16.27
N TYR A 642 40.50 18.48 -16.80
CA TYR A 642 40.13 17.07 -16.85
C TYR A 642 41.23 16.24 -17.54
N ARG A 643 41.64 15.11 -16.96
CA ARG A 643 42.77 14.30 -17.46
C ARG A 643 42.37 13.35 -18.58
N SER A 644 41.07 13.08 -18.74
CA SER A 644 40.53 12.24 -19.81
C SER A 644 39.11 12.64 -20.20
N VAL A 645 38.70 12.23 -21.40
CA VAL A 645 37.31 12.40 -21.88
C VAL A 645 36.31 11.66 -21.00
N GLY A 646 36.69 10.48 -20.47
CA GLY A 646 35.87 9.74 -19.52
C GLY A 646 35.67 10.48 -18.20
N GLU A 647 36.73 11.06 -17.63
CA GLU A 647 36.64 11.87 -16.41
C GLU A 647 35.78 13.13 -16.62
N TRP A 648 35.93 13.80 -17.77
CA TRP A 648 35.11 14.95 -18.13
C TRP A 648 33.63 14.57 -18.28
N LEU A 649 33.33 13.54 -19.09
CA LEU A 649 31.97 13.07 -19.29
C LEU A 649 31.36 12.61 -17.98
N GLU A 650 32.12 11.95 -17.10
CA GLU A 650 31.65 11.56 -15.78
C GLU A 650 31.35 12.77 -14.88
N ALA A 651 32.21 13.78 -14.89
CA ALA A 651 32.01 15.02 -14.15
C ALA A 651 30.73 15.77 -14.57
N ILE A 652 30.38 15.75 -15.85
CA ILE A 652 29.12 16.33 -16.35
C ILE A 652 27.96 15.32 -16.39
N LYS A 653 28.13 14.12 -15.81
CA LYS A 653 27.13 13.04 -15.75
C LYS A 653 26.62 12.59 -17.11
N MET A 654 27.55 12.50 -18.06
CA MET A 654 27.40 12.01 -19.43
C MET A 654 28.29 10.79 -19.69
N GLY A 655 28.76 10.11 -18.64
CA GLY A 655 29.72 9.00 -18.69
C GLY A 655 29.32 7.85 -19.62
N ARG A 656 28.01 7.62 -19.87
CA ARG A 656 27.51 6.63 -20.84
C ARG A 656 28.00 6.86 -22.28
N TYR A 657 28.37 8.09 -22.61
CA TYR A 657 28.87 8.45 -23.92
C TYR A 657 30.39 8.26 -24.04
N THR A 658 31.07 7.81 -22.98
CA THR A 658 32.53 7.66 -22.97
C THR A 658 33.00 6.69 -24.04
N GLU A 659 32.40 5.50 -24.11
CA GLU A 659 32.77 4.50 -25.12
C GLU A 659 32.51 5.04 -26.54
N ILE A 660 31.33 5.61 -26.80
CA ILE A 660 31.01 6.10 -28.15
C ILE A 660 31.87 7.29 -28.58
N PHE A 661 32.27 8.16 -27.65
CA PHE A 661 33.23 9.23 -27.92
C PHE A 661 34.60 8.66 -28.24
N MET A 662 35.10 7.70 -27.45
CA MET A 662 36.41 7.08 -27.68
C MET A 662 36.45 6.29 -29.00
N GLU A 663 35.42 5.52 -29.31
CA GLU A 663 35.31 4.73 -30.55
C GLU A 663 35.27 5.60 -31.81
N ASN A 664 34.75 6.82 -31.70
CA ASN A 664 34.64 7.77 -32.82
C ASN A 664 35.78 8.81 -32.86
N GLY A 665 36.90 8.53 -32.19
CA GLY A 665 38.12 9.34 -32.29
C GLY A 665 38.18 10.55 -31.34
N TYR A 666 37.20 10.73 -30.48
CA TYR A 666 37.19 11.76 -29.44
C TYR A 666 37.86 11.26 -28.15
N SER A 667 39.14 10.90 -28.23
CA SER A 667 39.90 10.29 -27.13
C SER A 667 40.72 11.27 -26.28
N SER A 668 40.74 12.57 -26.61
CA SER A 668 41.48 13.61 -25.88
C SER A 668 40.63 14.86 -25.61
N MET A 669 41.01 15.66 -24.62
CA MET A 669 40.31 16.92 -24.32
C MET A 669 40.36 17.92 -25.50
N ASP A 670 41.43 17.87 -26.30
CA ASP A 670 41.55 18.69 -27.51
C ASP A 670 40.59 18.26 -28.62
N SER A 671 40.36 16.94 -28.79
CA SER A 671 39.43 16.46 -29.81
C SER A 671 37.98 16.73 -29.43
N VAL A 672 37.61 16.60 -28.14
CA VAL A 672 36.25 16.98 -27.69
C VAL A 672 36.00 18.48 -27.75
N ALA A 673 37.03 19.32 -27.61
CA ALA A 673 36.88 20.77 -27.74
C ALA A 673 36.37 21.20 -29.13
N GLN A 674 36.58 20.40 -30.18
CA GLN A 674 36.10 20.70 -31.53
C GLN A 674 34.73 20.08 -31.87
N VAL A 675 34.14 19.31 -30.95
CA VAL A 675 32.83 18.67 -31.16
C VAL A 675 31.76 19.72 -31.38
N THR A 676 31.01 19.54 -32.48
CA THR A 676 29.84 20.35 -32.81
C THR A 676 28.55 19.65 -32.40
N LEU A 677 27.44 20.39 -32.41
CA LEU A 677 26.11 19.81 -32.18
C LEU A 677 25.76 18.71 -33.19
N GLU A 678 26.25 18.83 -34.42
CA GLU A 678 26.02 17.84 -35.48
C GLU A 678 26.83 16.56 -35.23
N ASP A 679 28.04 16.69 -34.67
CA ASP A 679 28.85 15.54 -34.28
C ASP A 679 28.20 14.77 -33.12
N LEU A 680 27.64 15.46 -32.12
CA LEU A 680 26.88 14.81 -31.03
C LEU A 680 25.70 14.00 -31.55
N ARG A 681 24.98 14.51 -32.56
CA ARG A 681 23.88 13.78 -33.19
C ARG A 681 24.36 12.52 -33.91
N ARG A 682 25.50 12.60 -34.62
CA ARG A 682 26.12 11.46 -35.30
C ARG A 682 26.63 10.40 -34.31
N LEU A 683 27.09 10.82 -33.14
CA LEU A 683 27.49 9.95 -32.03
C LEU A 683 26.31 9.29 -31.30
N GLY A 684 25.07 9.49 -31.75
CA GLY A 684 23.89 8.90 -31.11
C GLY A 684 23.47 9.60 -29.80
N VAL A 685 23.98 10.80 -29.52
CA VAL A 685 23.45 11.66 -28.46
C VAL A 685 22.16 12.29 -28.96
N THR A 686 21.04 11.56 -28.88
CA THR A 686 19.76 11.97 -29.48
C THR A 686 18.95 12.93 -28.61
N LEU A 687 19.13 12.90 -27.29
CA LEU A 687 18.43 13.76 -26.34
C LEU A 687 19.03 15.18 -26.35
N VAL A 688 18.21 16.18 -26.64
CA VAL A 688 18.56 17.60 -26.72
C VAL A 688 19.09 18.09 -25.36
N GLY A 689 18.55 17.57 -24.26
CA GLY A 689 19.09 17.79 -22.92
C GLY A 689 20.57 17.40 -22.83
N HIS A 690 20.92 16.17 -23.22
CA HIS A 690 22.32 15.72 -23.20
C HIS A 690 23.18 16.52 -24.17
N GLN A 691 22.68 16.79 -25.39
CA GLN A 691 23.37 17.63 -26.37
C GLN A 691 23.74 18.99 -25.76
N LYS A 692 22.76 19.70 -25.19
CA LYS A 692 22.99 21.00 -24.55
C LYS A 692 23.95 20.92 -23.36
N LYS A 693 23.85 19.87 -22.54
CA LYS A 693 24.72 19.71 -21.35
C LYS A 693 26.18 19.54 -21.76
N ILE A 694 26.43 18.70 -22.75
CA ILE A 694 27.75 18.48 -23.33
C ILE A 694 28.25 19.77 -23.99
N MET A 695 27.43 20.42 -24.82
CA MET A 695 27.82 21.66 -25.51
C MET A 695 28.10 22.83 -24.56
N ASN A 696 27.32 23.00 -23.49
CA ASN A 696 27.55 24.04 -22.48
C ASN A 696 28.86 23.80 -21.74
N SER A 697 29.15 22.54 -21.35
CA SER A 697 30.43 22.22 -20.72
C SER A 697 31.61 22.45 -21.66
N LEU A 698 31.48 22.10 -22.95
CA LEU A 698 32.49 22.41 -23.96
C LEU A 698 32.71 23.92 -24.12
N GLN A 699 31.65 24.72 -24.05
CA GLN A 699 31.75 26.19 -24.08
C GLN A 699 32.43 26.76 -22.84
N GLU A 700 32.09 26.27 -21.64
CA GLU A 700 32.75 26.67 -20.39
C GLU A 700 34.25 26.35 -20.42
N MET A 701 34.62 25.16 -20.91
CA MET A 701 36.03 24.77 -21.09
C MET A 701 36.76 25.67 -22.10
N LYS A 702 36.11 26.04 -23.21
CA LYS A 702 36.69 26.99 -24.18
C LYS A 702 36.94 28.37 -23.56
N VAL A 703 35.99 28.86 -22.76
CA VAL A 703 36.13 30.16 -22.07
C VAL A 703 37.27 30.13 -21.05
N GLN A 704 37.45 29.02 -20.33
CA GLN A 704 38.57 28.83 -19.40
C GLN A 704 39.93 28.77 -20.13
N LEU A 705 40.01 28.13 -21.30
CA LEU A 705 41.22 28.11 -22.13
C LEU A 705 41.60 29.51 -22.65
N VAL A 706 40.61 30.33 -23.01
CA VAL A 706 40.85 31.70 -23.50
C VAL A 706 41.26 32.65 -22.36
N ASN A 707 40.68 32.50 -21.17
CA ASN A 707 41.01 33.33 -20.00
C ASN A 707 42.33 32.93 -19.30
N GLY A 708 42.90 31.77 -19.60
CA GLY A 708 44.21 31.32 -19.10
C GLY A 708 45.42 31.84 -19.91
N MET A 709 45.20 32.64 -20.96
CA MET A 709 46.25 33.15 -21.86
C MET A 709 46.59 34.64 -21.67
N VAL A 710 46.17 35.27 -20.58
CA VAL A 710 46.63 36.62 -20.22
C VAL A 710 47.48 36.53 -18.95
N PRO A 711 48.80 36.79 -19.04
CA PRO A 711 49.70 36.70 -17.89
C PRO A 711 49.44 37.76 -16.82
#